data_AF-A0A517Y6X2-F1
#
_entry.id   AF-A0A517Y6X2-F1
#
_cell.length_a   1.000
_cell.length_b   1.000
_cell.length_c   1.000
_cell.angle_alpha   90.00
_cell.angle_beta   90.00
_cell.angle_gamma   90.00
#
_symmetry.space_group_name_H-M   'P 1'
#
loop_
_entity.id
_entity.type
_entity.pdbx_description
1 polymer ?
#
loop_
_entity_poly.entity_id
_entity_poly.type
_entity_poly.pdbx_seq_one_letter_code
_entity_poly.pdbx_strand_id
1 'polypeptide(L)'
;MNLLRSLGAALLLAALCVTWLHAGEESVWIEAEHLQGITGFCWPMGKPEMKKTAGHWGLSGPGWAAEWCQGGESGFLSIATGADDDKAVVSKTIEVPKAGKYFVWVRYGDWREVPDRFQVQIEQPGKPAWTGRYGERAVVEEDNEMKLYFGWAFGWGMQPADLAAGTATLKLLSTTKEAQPRQVDCIVLTTDATYRPLTKERPRSAAWELLDSYRLGIDSQLEPLARKKPSFALPEPWKLRTFRDKSFLYLWNVSHTSAIDTWLSDKPGRVKFPYNVADKTVRDEFEKKYGGVNEVPIFSDPRIVPTFHGVGPGVFATDPKTGEVNPTGQKFAAWLDANPDRAWGMMMNYHPGAPIGDKGVAMFQKYRNRYVGSIAGESLGYFYPDGKAMKAATENAKTRRQLVEAFTPISLESNRDKYRKVYGKDLDANPYQDVIACLSIGNIEAVPLCYDWGAKTAGYESSVCTSNVLGMRWAFMRGAARQHAGLTATYRSCNFGDSSTIFSDQQSYHAPKNILDNYYSVFSGAGMTWYKMDIWYQYMAGASMFYHEQGFDEYWQPGGTTAAGLHEVQLSPKGKLVDRFLRVTAKEPDRGQPFTPIAFLVDYAHGWEPAPFWPNSFKNWHGHQDRFLYGDHEKMLEQYFWTAFHPIGPESERPITGTNEVYLPGVYGDIFDVIFAYPNANKWRTIDTYPVVIAAGDIELTDAEGKRLAEYINRGGTLVVADAHLTGPGLVHLALPQTGAEATATGYKWLDDAAEQAGQLFRYREIPLDKPLGKDAVRPLAKTLDGKCFCAAIDRNAGRIIYLSVPRGLGVDKTVHPVVPRLLAHLSRGQMPVEVSGEVEWLVNRSQTGWLVTLMNPQGQDKPQQGITPTDYRKSKQVTIRCRVPAKEARDRLLPEDRWPVVDGNVTLEVPAGSVRIVEIK
;
A
#
# COMPACT_ATOMS: atom_id res chain seq x y z
N MET A 1 2.14 34.09 64.39
CA MET A 1 2.15 35.15 63.36
C MET A 1 3.20 34.98 62.25
N ASN A 2 4.16 34.03 62.35
CA ASN A 2 5.17 33.80 61.31
C ASN A 2 4.90 32.60 60.37
N LEU A 3 3.81 31.84 60.57
CA LEU A 3 3.44 30.71 59.69
C LEU A 3 2.52 31.09 58.52
N LEU A 4 1.84 32.24 58.60
CA LEU A 4 0.86 32.70 57.61
C LEU A 4 1.47 33.57 56.49
N ARG A 5 2.71 34.04 56.64
CA ARG A 5 3.43 34.79 55.59
C ARG A 5 4.16 33.88 54.59
N SER A 6 4.42 32.63 54.96
CA SER A 6 5.15 31.66 54.13
C SER A 6 4.26 30.96 53.09
N LEU A 7 2.96 30.82 53.36
CA LEU A 7 2.00 30.24 52.39
C LEU A 7 1.61 31.23 51.28
N GLY A 8 1.62 32.54 51.53
CA GLY A 8 1.28 33.56 50.53
C GLY A 8 2.33 33.73 49.43
N ALA A 9 3.61 33.52 49.74
CA ALA A 9 4.70 33.62 48.76
C ALA A 9 4.83 32.37 47.87
N ALA A 10 4.48 31.19 48.40
CA ALA A 10 4.50 29.94 47.63
C ALA A 10 3.35 29.86 46.61
N LEU A 11 2.19 30.43 46.92
CA LEU A 11 1.04 30.50 45.99
C LEU A 11 1.21 31.55 44.88
N LEU A 12 1.99 32.61 45.11
CA LEU A 12 2.33 33.59 44.07
C LEU A 12 3.47 33.13 43.14
N LEU A 13 4.41 32.30 43.60
CA LEU A 13 5.37 31.66 42.70
C LEU A 13 4.76 30.49 41.91
N ALA A 14 3.75 29.80 42.45
CA ALA A 14 3.02 28.78 41.69
C ALA A 14 2.12 29.38 40.59
N ALA A 15 1.66 30.63 40.74
CA ALA A 15 0.87 31.34 39.72
C ALA A 15 1.72 32.07 38.66
N LEU A 16 3.02 32.30 38.92
CA LEU A 16 3.96 32.92 37.98
C LEU A 16 4.85 31.93 37.21
N CYS A 17 4.71 30.62 37.49
CA CYS A 17 5.39 29.54 36.74
C CYS A 17 4.51 28.86 35.67
N VAL A 18 3.31 29.37 35.36
CA VAL A 18 2.33 28.69 34.47
C VAL A 18 2.29 29.23 33.04
N THR A 19 3.24 30.07 32.61
CA THR A 19 3.27 30.55 31.20
C THR A 19 4.48 30.12 30.39
N TRP A 20 5.28 29.15 30.86
CA TRP A 20 6.40 28.57 30.10
C TRP A 20 6.22 27.08 29.76
N LEU A 21 4.99 26.55 29.83
CA LEU A 21 4.71 25.10 29.81
C LEU A 21 4.03 24.54 28.55
N HIS A 22 3.97 25.29 27.43
CA HIS A 22 3.23 24.81 26.24
C HIS A 22 3.99 24.82 24.91
N ALA A 23 5.31 25.08 24.90
CA ALA A 23 6.09 24.82 23.70
C ALA A 23 6.43 23.33 23.64
N GLY A 24 5.55 22.55 23.02
CA GLY A 24 5.77 21.12 22.75
C GLY A 24 7.14 20.86 22.12
N GLU A 25 7.67 19.66 22.32
CA GLU A 25 8.90 19.24 21.65
C GLU A 25 8.71 19.26 20.14
N GLU A 26 9.69 19.80 19.41
CA GLU A 26 9.63 19.95 17.96
C GLU A 26 10.66 19.02 17.32
N SER A 27 10.32 18.48 16.15
CA SER A 27 11.23 17.60 15.42
C SER A 27 11.12 17.77 13.91
N VAL A 28 12.14 17.32 13.19
CA VAL A 28 12.17 17.23 11.73
C VAL A 28 12.76 15.86 11.37
N TRP A 29 12.00 15.04 10.66
CA TRP A 29 12.41 13.72 10.17
C TRP A 29 12.73 13.78 8.68
N ILE A 30 13.92 13.31 8.29
CA ILE A 30 14.42 13.38 6.92
C ILE A 30 14.94 12.02 6.50
N GLU A 31 14.27 11.38 5.55
CA GLU A 31 14.79 10.21 4.84
C GLU A 31 15.82 10.68 3.81
N ALA A 32 16.99 10.02 3.79
CA ALA A 32 18.16 10.48 3.06
C ALA A 32 17.98 10.37 1.54
N GLU A 33 17.14 9.44 1.06
CA GLU A 33 16.77 9.34 -0.35
C GLU A 33 16.01 10.58 -0.89
N HIS A 34 15.48 11.42 0.01
CA HIS A 34 14.80 12.67 -0.34
C HIS A 34 15.71 13.89 -0.34
N LEU A 35 17.04 13.71 -0.28
CA LEU A 35 18.03 14.78 -0.42
C LEU A 35 18.29 15.10 -1.91
N GLN A 36 18.54 16.37 -2.21
CA GLN A 36 18.88 16.85 -3.55
C GLN A 36 20.35 16.63 -3.87
N GLY A 37 20.65 16.24 -5.12
CA GLY A 37 22.00 15.97 -5.61
C GLY A 37 22.36 14.49 -5.68
N ILE A 38 21.41 13.59 -5.37
CA ILE A 38 21.62 12.14 -5.53
C ILE A 38 21.70 11.80 -7.02
N THR A 39 22.71 11.04 -7.42
CA THR A 39 22.86 10.56 -8.80
C THR A 39 23.36 9.12 -8.84
N GLY A 40 22.83 8.33 -9.77
CA GLY A 40 23.25 6.94 -9.92
C GLY A 40 22.95 6.09 -8.68
N PHE A 41 23.80 5.10 -8.43
CA PHE A 41 23.67 4.19 -7.30
C PHE A 41 25.04 3.92 -6.69
N CYS A 42 25.05 3.56 -5.40
CA CYS A 42 26.23 3.06 -4.73
C CYS A 42 25.82 1.90 -3.83
N TRP A 43 26.35 0.71 -4.07
CA TRP A 43 26.05 -0.49 -3.28
C TRP A 43 27.28 -0.90 -2.46
N PRO A 44 27.33 -0.62 -1.14
CA PRO A 44 28.52 -0.86 -0.32
C PRO A 44 28.98 -2.32 -0.29
N MET A 45 28.06 -3.26 -0.47
CA MET A 45 28.35 -4.70 -0.55
C MET A 45 28.48 -5.23 -2.00
N GLY A 46 28.37 -4.35 -2.99
CA GLY A 46 28.42 -4.72 -4.40
C GLY A 46 29.80 -5.04 -4.93
N LYS A 47 29.87 -5.30 -6.23
CA LYS A 47 31.15 -5.42 -6.94
C LYS A 47 31.91 -4.09 -6.86
N PRO A 48 33.25 -4.07 -7.03
CA PRO A 48 34.05 -2.86 -6.91
C PRO A 48 33.55 -1.65 -7.72
N GLU A 49 32.98 -1.88 -8.90
CA GLU A 49 32.36 -0.85 -9.74
C GLU A 49 31.08 -0.25 -9.15
N MET A 50 30.36 -0.98 -8.31
CA MET A 50 29.14 -0.53 -7.63
C MET A 50 29.45 0.25 -6.34
N LYS A 51 30.70 0.22 -5.86
CA LYS A 51 31.16 0.92 -4.64
C LYS A 51 31.76 2.30 -4.92
N LYS A 52 31.61 2.82 -6.14
CA LYS A 52 32.26 4.05 -6.59
C LYS A 52 31.25 5.16 -6.83
N THR A 53 31.60 6.35 -6.36
CA THR A 53 30.92 7.61 -6.70
C THR A 53 31.96 8.64 -7.14
N ALA A 54 31.50 9.75 -7.70
CA ALA A 54 32.37 10.82 -8.20
C ALA A 54 31.79 12.19 -7.84
N GLY A 55 32.03 12.64 -6.61
CA GLY A 55 31.52 13.90 -6.07
C GLY A 55 30.02 13.89 -5.78
N HIS A 56 29.41 12.72 -5.59
CA HIS A 56 27.97 12.59 -5.35
C HIS A 56 27.63 11.42 -4.43
N TRP A 57 26.43 11.46 -3.85
CA TRP A 57 25.81 10.30 -3.21
C TRP A 57 24.93 9.57 -4.22
N GLY A 58 24.94 8.25 -4.20
CA GLY A 58 24.08 7.41 -5.02
C GLY A 58 23.00 6.73 -4.19
N LEU A 59 21.90 6.35 -4.82
CA LEU A 59 20.91 5.49 -4.16
C LEU A 59 21.56 4.17 -3.76
N SER A 60 21.33 3.74 -2.53
CA SER A 60 21.84 2.49 -1.99
C SER A 60 20.66 1.61 -1.63
N GLY A 61 20.50 0.56 -2.44
CA GLY A 61 19.43 -0.43 -2.61
C GLY A 61 18.30 -0.63 -1.58
N PRO A 62 17.29 -1.43 -1.96
CA PRO A 62 15.99 -1.47 -1.31
C PRO A 62 16.06 -1.96 0.14
N GLY A 63 15.75 -1.08 1.08
CA GLY A 63 15.78 -1.33 2.53
C GLY A 63 14.72 -2.29 3.08
N TRP A 64 14.20 -3.23 2.28
CA TRP A 64 13.03 -4.08 2.59
C TRP A 64 13.28 -5.61 2.58
N ALA A 65 14.39 -6.10 2.02
CA ALA A 65 14.73 -7.52 2.11
C ALA A 65 16.01 -7.70 2.91
N ALA A 66 16.02 -8.62 3.87
CA ALA A 66 17.17 -8.85 4.76
C ALA A 66 18.47 -9.16 3.98
N GLU A 67 18.35 -9.82 2.83
CA GLU A 67 19.46 -10.21 1.95
C GLU A 67 20.01 -9.05 1.13
N TRP A 68 19.19 -8.02 0.94
CA TRP A 68 19.60 -6.77 0.34
C TRP A 68 20.14 -5.82 1.42
N CYS A 69 19.61 -5.85 2.64
CA CYS A 69 19.97 -4.89 3.67
C CYS A 69 21.33 -5.14 4.34
N GLN A 70 21.87 -6.37 4.32
CA GLN A 70 23.26 -6.76 4.64
C GLN A 70 24.01 -5.85 5.64
N GLY A 71 23.46 -5.62 6.84
CA GLY A 71 23.93 -4.58 7.77
C GLY A 71 22.78 -3.85 8.49
N GLY A 72 21.55 -4.00 8.00
CA GLY A 72 20.34 -3.66 8.74
C GLY A 72 19.30 -3.00 7.85
N GLU A 73 18.04 -3.27 8.14
CA GLU A 73 16.93 -2.75 7.35
C GLU A 73 16.59 -1.31 7.74
N SER A 74 16.26 -0.50 6.73
CA SER A 74 15.79 0.87 6.91
C SER A 74 14.29 0.99 6.72
N GLY A 75 13.65 0.06 6.00
CA GLY A 75 12.26 0.27 5.62
C GLY A 75 12.07 1.38 4.58
N PHE A 76 13.14 1.97 4.05
CA PHE A 76 13.23 3.00 2.99
C PHE A 76 14.62 2.97 2.33
N LEU A 77 14.86 3.67 1.21
CA LEU A 77 16.19 3.67 0.57
C LEU A 77 17.18 4.45 1.41
N SER A 78 18.39 3.90 1.47
CA SER A 78 19.56 4.65 1.91
C SER A 78 20.20 5.38 0.73
N ILE A 79 21.14 6.26 1.05
CA ILE A 79 22.12 6.77 0.10
C ILE A 79 23.51 6.36 0.56
N ALA A 80 24.41 6.15 -0.39
CA ALA A 80 25.79 5.83 -0.09
C ALA A 80 26.76 6.60 -0.99
N THR A 81 27.99 6.75 -0.51
CA THR A 81 29.10 7.32 -1.27
C THR A 81 30.32 6.40 -1.17
N GLY A 82 31.08 6.31 -2.26
CA GLY A 82 32.22 5.41 -2.39
C GLY A 82 33.37 5.78 -1.47
N ALA A 83 34.15 4.80 -1.05
CA ALA A 83 35.28 4.94 -0.11
C ALA A 83 36.28 6.04 -0.51
N ASP A 84 36.59 6.14 -1.80
CA ASP A 84 37.55 7.08 -2.37
C ASP A 84 37.00 8.50 -2.62
N ASP A 85 35.70 8.73 -2.40
CA ASP A 85 35.02 9.99 -2.71
C ASP A 85 35.00 10.92 -1.48
N ASP A 86 35.83 11.96 -1.51
CA ASP A 86 36.00 12.95 -0.44
C ASP A 86 35.31 14.29 -0.76
N LYS A 87 34.41 14.31 -1.74
CA LYS A 87 33.76 15.53 -2.26
C LYS A 87 32.25 15.39 -2.46
N ALA A 88 31.65 14.28 -2.05
CA ALA A 88 30.24 14.02 -2.27
C ALA A 88 29.38 14.91 -1.38
N VAL A 89 28.40 15.59 -1.98
CA VAL A 89 27.47 16.47 -1.28
C VAL A 89 26.05 16.20 -1.75
N VAL A 90 25.13 16.06 -0.81
CA VAL A 90 23.69 16.19 -1.04
C VAL A 90 23.09 17.15 -0.02
N SER A 91 21.94 17.75 -0.35
CA SER A 91 21.36 18.80 0.49
C SER A 91 19.85 18.83 0.49
N LYS A 92 19.24 19.46 1.50
CA LYS A 92 17.82 19.74 1.53
C LYS A 92 17.56 21.03 2.27
N THR A 93 16.65 21.84 1.73
CA THR A 93 16.10 22.97 2.48
C THR A 93 15.10 22.43 3.49
N ILE A 94 15.28 22.80 4.76
CA ILE A 94 14.41 22.44 5.88
C ILE A 94 13.93 23.70 6.59
N GLU A 95 12.88 23.56 7.37
CA GLU A 95 12.41 24.61 8.27
C GLU A 95 12.60 24.14 9.71
N VAL A 96 13.35 24.91 10.50
CA VAL A 96 13.53 24.66 11.93
C VAL A 96 12.34 25.31 12.67
N PRO A 97 11.44 24.54 13.31
CA PRO A 97 10.18 25.07 13.83
C PRO A 97 10.37 26.19 14.86
N LYS A 98 11.32 26.02 15.78
CA LYS A 98 11.63 26.99 16.83
C LYS A 98 13.12 27.12 17.08
N ALA A 99 13.55 28.26 17.60
CA ALA A 99 14.93 28.44 18.02
C ALA A 99 15.20 27.64 19.30
N GLY A 100 16.38 27.05 19.41
CA GLY A 100 16.76 26.28 20.59
C GLY A 100 17.86 25.28 20.33
N LYS A 101 18.13 24.46 21.35
CA LYS A 101 19.05 23.34 21.27
C LYS A 101 18.35 22.14 20.65
N TYR A 102 18.88 21.67 19.53
CA TYR A 102 18.46 20.45 18.85
C TYR A 102 19.51 19.36 19.06
N PHE A 103 19.04 18.12 19.08
CA PHE A 103 19.86 16.93 18.96
C PHE A 103 19.73 16.43 17.52
N VAL A 104 20.83 16.51 16.78
CA VAL A 104 20.92 16.04 15.40
C VAL A 104 21.35 14.58 15.44
N TRP A 105 20.41 13.70 15.16
CA TRP A 105 20.62 12.26 15.06
C TRP A 105 20.81 11.88 13.60
N VAL A 106 21.76 10.99 13.34
CA VAL A 106 21.98 10.40 12.01
C VAL A 106 22.05 8.89 12.18
N ARG A 107 21.31 8.16 11.36
CA ARG A 107 21.44 6.71 11.23
C ARG A 107 22.30 6.40 10.01
N TYR A 108 23.38 5.66 10.25
CA TYR A 108 24.43 5.40 9.26
C TYR A 108 25.07 4.03 9.47
N GLY A 109 25.73 3.52 8.43
CA GLY A 109 26.40 2.23 8.46
C GLY A 109 27.73 2.28 9.22
N ASP A 110 27.78 1.66 10.39
CA ASP A 110 28.96 1.52 11.24
C ASP A 110 29.75 0.25 10.86
N TRP A 111 30.95 0.43 10.31
CA TRP A 111 31.83 -0.64 9.86
C TRP A 111 32.65 -1.24 10.99
N ARG A 112 32.79 -2.57 10.98
CA ARG A 112 33.48 -3.32 12.02
C ARG A 112 34.95 -2.91 12.09
N GLU A 113 35.37 -2.39 13.25
CA GLU A 113 36.75 -1.96 13.55
C GLU A 113 37.33 -0.90 12.58
N VAL A 114 36.48 -0.21 11.81
CA VAL A 114 36.91 0.75 10.77
C VAL A 114 36.08 2.03 10.84
N PRO A 115 36.70 3.22 10.87
CA PRO A 115 35.96 4.48 10.81
C PRO A 115 35.37 4.73 9.41
N ASP A 116 34.24 5.42 9.37
CA ASP A 116 33.46 5.72 8.18
C ASP A 116 33.07 7.21 8.14
N ARG A 117 34.05 8.10 8.35
CA ARG A 117 33.76 9.50 8.68
C ARG A 117 33.01 10.26 7.58
N PHE A 118 32.03 11.06 8.01
CA PHE A 118 31.30 12.03 7.20
C PHE A 118 30.82 13.20 8.06
N GLN A 119 30.23 14.22 7.43
CA GLN A 119 29.75 15.42 8.10
C GLN A 119 28.30 15.74 7.74
N VAL A 120 27.56 16.26 8.72
CA VAL A 120 26.31 16.99 8.48
C VAL A 120 26.57 18.46 8.76
N GLN A 121 26.19 19.32 7.82
CA GLN A 121 26.29 20.76 7.96
C GLN A 121 24.89 21.39 7.93
N ILE A 122 24.61 22.33 8.84
CA ILE A 122 23.37 23.09 8.87
C ILE A 122 23.72 24.57 8.70
N GLU A 123 23.27 25.15 7.59
CA GLU A 123 23.50 26.55 7.24
C GLU A 123 22.23 27.36 7.48
N GLN A 124 22.35 28.47 8.22
CA GLN A 124 21.25 29.40 8.46
C GLN A 124 21.65 30.81 8.04
N PRO A 125 20.75 31.60 7.40
CA PRO A 125 21.05 32.97 6.99
C PRO A 125 21.61 33.81 8.15
N GLY A 126 22.76 34.47 7.91
CA GLY A 126 23.38 35.35 8.90
C GLY A 126 24.05 34.64 10.09
N LYS A 127 24.16 33.31 10.08
CA LYS A 127 24.87 32.54 11.12
C LYS A 127 26.02 31.72 10.51
N PRO A 128 27.09 31.44 11.28
CA PRO A 128 28.06 30.43 10.91
C PRO A 128 27.38 29.07 10.73
N ALA A 129 27.84 28.30 9.75
CA ALA A 129 27.35 26.95 9.56
C ALA A 129 27.73 26.07 10.76
N TRP A 130 26.78 25.30 11.27
CA TRP A 130 27.07 24.25 12.23
C TRP A 130 27.56 23.00 11.49
N THR A 131 28.55 22.30 12.04
CA THR A 131 29.11 21.06 11.48
C THR A 131 29.16 19.98 12.54
N GLY A 132 28.41 18.90 12.34
CA GLY A 132 28.50 17.67 13.12
C GLY A 132 29.35 16.63 12.39
N ARG A 133 30.24 15.95 13.12
CA ARG A 133 31.06 14.84 12.62
C ARG A 133 30.51 13.50 13.12
N TYR A 134 30.46 12.53 12.23
CA TYR A 134 29.92 11.18 12.45
C TYR A 134 30.90 10.14 11.92
N GLY A 135 30.74 8.87 12.31
CA GLY A 135 31.62 7.78 11.87
C GLY A 135 33.05 7.81 12.43
N GLU A 136 33.32 8.61 13.46
CA GLU A 136 34.65 8.71 14.10
C GLU A 136 34.92 7.56 15.08
N ARG A 137 33.88 6.90 15.57
CA ARG A 137 33.92 5.76 16.51
C ARG A 137 32.73 4.83 16.26
N ALA A 138 32.88 3.58 16.67
CA ALA A 138 31.78 2.63 16.68
C ALA A 138 30.62 3.12 17.57
N VAL A 139 29.41 2.97 17.06
CA VAL A 139 28.11 3.21 17.72
C VAL A 139 27.33 1.91 17.91
N VAL A 140 27.75 0.84 17.23
CA VAL A 140 27.33 -0.55 17.39
C VAL A 140 28.52 -1.37 17.87
N GLU A 141 28.28 -2.23 18.85
CA GLU A 141 29.28 -3.15 19.40
C GLU A 141 29.91 -4.04 18.30
N GLU A 142 31.21 -4.31 18.37
CA GLU A 142 31.99 -4.89 17.25
C GLU A 142 31.71 -6.38 17.00
N ASP A 143 31.22 -7.09 18.01
CA ASP A 143 30.76 -8.47 17.96
C ASP A 143 29.24 -8.57 17.70
N ASN A 144 28.59 -7.47 17.29
CA ASN A 144 27.22 -7.48 16.81
C ASN A 144 27.07 -8.47 15.64
N GLU A 145 25.98 -9.25 15.65
CA GLU A 145 25.74 -10.30 14.67
C GLU A 145 25.81 -9.81 13.22
N MET A 146 25.25 -8.63 12.91
CA MET A 146 25.32 -8.06 11.56
C MET A 146 26.76 -7.66 11.18
N LYS A 147 27.54 -7.10 12.12
CA LYS A 147 28.95 -6.80 11.90
C LYS A 147 29.78 -8.07 11.69
N LEU A 148 29.45 -9.17 12.36
CA LEU A 148 30.14 -10.46 12.18
C LEU A 148 29.84 -11.10 10.81
N TYR A 149 28.60 -11.00 10.32
CA TYR A 149 28.21 -11.57 9.02
C TYR A 149 28.53 -10.67 7.83
N PHE A 150 28.31 -9.37 7.93
CA PHE A 150 28.37 -8.42 6.82
C PHE A 150 29.51 -7.40 6.93
N GLY A 151 30.19 -7.33 8.08
CA GLY A 151 31.26 -6.36 8.32
C GLY A 151 30.77 -4.98 8.71
N TRP A 152 29.46 -4.73 8.82
CA TRP A 152 28.90 -3.47 9.27
C TRP A 152 27.48 -3.63 9.82
N ALA A 153 27.00 -2.62 10.54
CA ALA A 153 25.61 -2.54 10.99
C ALA A 153 25.10 -1.08 11.00
N PHE A 154 23.81 -0.84 10.81
CA PHE A 154 23.25 0.50 11.05
C PHE A 154 23.25 0.84 12.54
N GLY A 155 23.74 2.04 12.86
CA GLY A 155 23.70 2.61 14.20
C GLY A 155 23.33 4.09 14.19
N TRP A 156 23.06 4.63 15.38
CA TRP A 156 22.67 6.02 15.57
C TRP A 156 23.78 6.84 16.23
N GLY A 157 24.21 7.91 15.56
CA GLY A 157 25.06 8.95 16.14
C GLY A 157 24.28 10.22 16.44
N MET A 158 24.72 10.97 17.45
CA MET A 158 24.09 12.23 17.86
C MET A 158 25.11 13.33 18.08
N GLN A 159 24.77 14.54 17.62
CA GLN A 159 25.49 15.77 17.93
C GLN A 159 24.52 16.89 18.32
N PRO A 160 24.80 17.69 19.37
CA PRO A 160 23.99 18.84 19.72
C PRO A 160 24.24 20.02 18.78
N ALA A 161 23.19 20.79 18.46
CA ALA A 161 23.24 21.98 17.64
C ALA A 161 22.34 23.09 18.21
N ASP A 162 22.85 24.31 18.31
CA ASP A 162 22.03 25.48 18.67
C ASP A 162 21.54 26.16 17.39
N LEU A 163 20.25 26.02 17.10
CA LEU A 163 19.64 26.47 15.83
C LEU A 163 18.69 27.65 16.07
N ALA A 164 18.63 28.58 15.11
CA ALA A 164 17.54 29.56 15.02
C ALA A 164 16.28 28.92 14.41
N ALA A 165 15.11 29.52 14.68
CA ALA A 165 13.89 29.21 13.93
C ALA A 165 14.02 29.69 12.47
N GLY A 166 13.29 29.02 11.57
CA GLY A 166 13.17 29.39 10.16
C GLY A 166 13.99 28.50 9.22
N THR A 167 14.16 28.97 7.98
CA THR A 167 14.79 28.21 6.90
C THR A 167 16.26 27.89 7.21
N ALA A 168 16.64 26.64 6.96
CA ALA A 168 18.02 26.18 6.99
C ALA A 168 18.32 25.27 5.80
N THR A 169 19.58 25.22 5.37
CA THR A 169 20.06 24.23 4.39
C THR A 169 20.82 23.15 5.14
N LEU A 170 20.29 21.93 5.14
CA LEU A 170 21.00 20.75 5.61
C LEU A 170 21.83 20.18 4.47
N LYS A 171 23.10 19.85 4.73
CA LYS A 171 24.01 19.19 3.80
C LYS A 171 24.59 17.94 4.44
N LEU A 172 24.68 16.87 3.68
CA LEU A 172 25.45 15.67 4.01
C LEU A 172 26.69 15.64 3.12
N LEU A 173 27.88 15.54 3.73
CA LEU A 173 29.16 15.68 3.05
C LEU A 173 30.08 14.50 3.34
N SER A 174 30.73 13.97 2.30
CA SER A 174 32.02 13.30 2.46
C SER A 174 33.13 14.35 2.36
N THR A 175 34.05 14.36 3.31
CA THR A 175 35.16 15.32 3.36
C THR A 175 36.53 14.65 3.44
N THR A 176 36.54 13.33 3.57
CA THR A 176 37.73 12.50 3.71
C THR A 176 37.51 11.19 2.95
N LYS A 177 38.62 10.61 2.48
CA LYS A 177 38.63 9.24 1.96
C LYS A 177 38.62 8.27 3.13
N GLU A 178 37.93 7.15 2.96
CA GLU A 178 37.84 6.08 3.96
C GLU A 178 38.20 4.73 3.36
N ALA A 179 38.33 3.71 4.21
CA ALA A 179 38.55 2.34 3.76
C ALA A 179 37.27 1.68 3.21
N GLN A 180 36.10 2.18 3.62
CA GLN A 180 34.79 1.64 3.24
C GLN A 180 33.83 2.73 2.75
N PRO A 181 32.81 2.38 1.94
CA PRO A 181 31.72 3.30 1.59
C PRO A 181 30.97 3.81 2.83
N ARG A 182 30.50 5.06 2.79
CA ARG A 182 29.62 5.63 3.81
C ARG A 182 28.18 5.47 3.37
N GLN A 183 27.31 5.03 4.26
CA GLN A 183 25.88 4.84 3.99
C GLN A 183 25.04 5.54 5.06
N VAL A 184 24.02 6.29 4.64
CA VAL A 184 23.11 7.05 5.51
C VAL A 184 21.68 6.81 5.04
N ASP A 185 20.75 6.60 5.98
CA ASP A 185 19.34 6.36 5.66
C ASP A 185 18.41 7.44 6.23
N CYS A 186 18.65 7.97 7.42
CA CYS A 186 17.80 8.97 8.05
C CYS A 186 18.59 10.00 8.89
N ILE A 187 18.07 11.22 8.91
CA ILE A 187 18.52 12.32 9.77
C ILE A 187 17.32 12.86 10.53
N VAL A 188 17.46 13.03 11.85
CA VAL A 188 16.42 13.56 12.74
C VAL A 188 16.98 14.74 13.52
N LEU A 189 16.26 15.86 13.49
CA LEU A 189 16.53 16.99 14.38
C LEU A 189 15.40 17.03 15.40
N THR A 190 15.69 17.01 16.70
CA THR A 190 14.64 17.12 17.73
C THR A 190 15.08 17.97 18.91
N THR A 191 14.14 18.71 19.51
CA THR A 191 14.38 19.39 20.80
C THR A 191 14.15 18.48 22.01
N ASP A 192 13.58 17.28 21.81
CA ASP A 192 13.40 16.28 22.85
C ASP A 192 14.75 15.69 23.27
N ALA A 193 15.19 16.01 24.49
CA ALA A 193 16.44 15.51 25.05
C ALA A 193 16.37 14.02 25.46
N THR A 194 15.17 13.45 25.55
CA THR A 194 14.87 12.08 25.95
C THR A 194 14.73 11.13 24.76
N TYR A 195 14.51 11.65 23.54
CA TYR A 195 14.43 10.86 22.31
C TYR A 195 15.71 10.05 22.07
N ARG A 196 15.58 8.72 22.01
CA ARG A 196 16.66 7.76 21.74
C ARG A 196 16.14 6.66 20.81
N PRO A 197 16.33 6.80 19.49
CA PRO A 197 15.89 5.77 18.55
C PRO A 197 16.77 4.52 18.69
N LEU A 198 16.18 3.34 18.52
CA LEU A 198 16.86 2.05 18.56
C LEU A 198 16.98 1.47 17.15
N THR A 199 15.86 1.43 16.42
CA THR A 199 15.80 1.06 15.02
C THR A 199 15.57 2.30 14.17
N LYS A 200 14.31 2.70 14.02
CA LYS A 200 13.81 3.80 13.18
C LYS A 200 12.53 4.39 13.79
N GLU A 201 12.40 4.31 15.11
CA GLU A 201 11.33 4.96 15.86
C GLU A 201 11.36 6.47 15.59
N ARG A 202 10.24 7.06 15.20
CA ARG A 202 10.15 8.50 14.95
C ARG A 202 9.91 9.25 16.26
N PRO A 203 10.22 10.56 16.30
CA PRO A 203 9.82 11.40 17.42
C PRO A 203 8.32 11.37 17.68
N ARG A 204 7.95 11.69 18.92
CA ARG A 204 6.56 11.69 19.40
C ARG A 204 5.63 12.50 18.48
N SER A 205 4.47 11.94 18.15
CA SER A 205 3.46 12.55 17.28
C SER A 205 2.12 12.67 18.00
N ALA A 206 1.63 13.90 18.21
CA ALA A 206 0.32 14.15 18.83
C ALA A 206 -0.85 13.54 18.01
N ALA A 207 -0.68 13.43 16.69
CA ALA A 207 -1.67 12.80 15.83
C ALA A 207 -1.71 11.28 16.02
N TRP A 208 -0.55 10.64 16.19
CA TRP A 208 -0.48 9.20 16.46
C TRP A 208 -1.01 8.84 17.84
N GLU A 209 -0.72 9.65 18.86
CA GLU A 209 -1.30 9.44 20.20
C GLU A 209 -2.82 9.50 20.19
N LEU A 210 -3.37 10.44 19.44
CA LEU A 210 -4.81 10.54 19.25
C LEU A 210 -5.36 9.32 18.51
N LEU A 211 -4.72 8.88 17.43
CA LEU A 211 -5.12 7.68 16.69
C LEU A 211 -5.02 6.41 17.54
N ASP A 212 -3.99 6.28 18.37
CA ASP A 212 -3.82 5.17 19.30
C ASP A 212 -4.95 5.12 20.33
N SER A 213 -5.45 6.28 20.77
CA SER A 213 -6.63 6.34 21.63
C SER A 213 -7.90 5.77 20.99
N TYR A 214 -7.96 5.71 19.65
CA TYR A 214 -9.10 5.16 18.90
C TYR A 214 -9.01 3.66 18.61
N ARG A 215 -7.87 2.99 18.88
CA ARG A 215 -7.64 1.59 18.48
C ARG A 215 -8.59 0.58 19.11
N LEU A 216 -9.17 0.88 20.27
CA LEU A 216 -10.19 0.04 20.91
C LEU A 216 -11.62 0.37 20.44
N GLY A 217 -11.77 1.42 19.64
CA GLY A 217 -13.05 1.92 19.13
C GLY A 217 -13.10 3.43 19.22
N ILE A 218 -13.67 4.05 18.20
CA ILE A 218 -13.99 5.48 18.17
C ILE A 218 -15.27 5.71 18.98
N ASP A 219 -15.29 6.75 19.81
CA ASP A 219 -16.47 7.11 20.61
C ASP A 219 -17.72 7.23 19.72
N SER A 220 -18.74 6.48 20.10
CA SER A 220 -20.03 6.43 19.43
C SER A 220 -20.87 7.69 19.57
N GLN A 221 -20.53 8.56 20.55
CA GLN A 221 -21.21 9.82 20.81
C GLN A 221 -20.65 10.99 19.97
N LEU A 222 -19.56 10.78 19.23
CA LEU A 222 -19.01 11.81 18.35
C LEU A 222 -20.08 12.28 17.34
N GLU A 223 -20.25 13.61 17.27
CA GLU A 223 -21.16 14.25 16.33
C GLU A 223 -20.77 13.94 14.87
N PRO A 224 -21.65 13.37 14.03
CA PRO A 224 -21.34 13.15 12.62
C PRO A 224 -21.12 14.47 11.85
N LEU A 225 -20.00 14.57 11.14
CA LEU A 225 -19.72 15.74 10.30
C LEU A 225 -20.25 15.64 8.87
N ALA A 226 -20.55 14.43 8.39
CA ALA A 226 -21.16 14.23 7.08
C ALA A 226 -22.56 14.86 7.04
N ARG A 227 -22.84 15.62 5.98
CA ARG A 227 -24.12 16.32 5.82
C ARG A 227 -25.26 15.37 5.48
N LYS A 228 -24.99 14.38 4.63
CA LYS A 228 -25.95 13.38 4.19
C LYS A 228 -25.83 12.14 5.06
N LYS A 229 -26.94 11.72 5.67
CA LYS A 229 -27.03 10.40 6.28
C LYS A 229 -27.04 9.34 5.17
N PRO A 230 -26.27 8.26 5.27
CA PRO A 230 -26.32 7.19 4.28
C PRO A 230 -27.70 6.52 4.29
N SER A 231 -28.19 6.13 3.13
CA SER A 231 -29.39 5.26 3.03
C SER A 231 -29.07 3.79 3.26
N PHE A 232 -27.78 3.45 3.35
CA PHE A 232 -27.24 2.08 3.30
C PHE A 232 -27.66 1.25 2.09
N ALA A 233 -28.32 1.86 1.10
CA ALA A 233 -28.55 1.24 -0.20
C ALA A 233 -27.23 1.16 -0.96
N LEU A 234 -27.02 0.05 -1.67
CA LEU A 234 -25.81 -0.14 -2.47
C LEU A 234 -25.95 0.60 -3.81
N PRO A 235 -25.06 1.56 -4.12
CA PRO A 235 -25.04 2.22 -5.42
C PRO A 235 -24.71 1.24 -6.56
N GLU A 236 -25.31 1.42 -7.74
CA GLU A 236 -25.02 0.59 -8.91
C GLU A 236 -23.51 0.52 -9.26
N PRO A 237 -22.74 1.64 -9.24
CA PRO A 237 -21.31 1.57 -9.51
C PRO A 237 -20.50 0.78 -8.49
N TRP A 238 -21.05 0.50 -7.30
CA TRP A 238 -20.36 -0.27 -6.25
C TRP A 238 -20.53 -1.78 -6.42
N LYS A 239 -21.45 -2.22 -7.28
CA LYS A 239 -21.61 -3.64 -7.59
C LYS A 239 -20.35 -4.15 -8.28
N LEU A 240 -19.73 -5.14 -7.67
CA LEU A 240 -18.58 -5.85 -8.19
C LEU A 240 -18.90 -6.41 -9.57
N ARG A 241 -18.04 -6.08 -10.53
CA ARG A 241 -18.03 -6.71 -11.84
C ARG A 241 -17.22 -7.98 -11.74
N THR A 242 -17.68 -9.04 -12.38
CA THR A 242 -16.92 -10.28 -12.47
C THR A 242 -16.91 -10.80 -13.90
N PHE A 243 -16.03 -11.74 -14.19
CA PHE A 243 -15.93 -12.26 -15.55
C PHE A 243 -17.22 -13.04 -15.89
N ARG A 244 -17.98 -12.52 -16.86
CA ARG A 244 -19.31 -13.04 -17.26
C ARG A 244 -20.31 -13.10 -16.10
N ASP A 245 -20.12 -12.26 -15.08
CA ASP A 245 -20.97 -12.20 -13.88
C ASP A 245 -21.11 -13.54 -13.12
N LYS A 246 -20.08 -14.41 -13.19
CA LYS A 246 -20.04 -15.74 -12.56
C LYS A 246 -19.11 -15.81 -11.31
N SER A 247 -19.30 -14.91 -10.33
CA SER A 247 -18.44 -14.82 -9.12
C SER A 247 -16.96 -14.65 -9.48
N PHE A 248 -15.99 -15.17 -8.71
CA PHE A 248 -14.57 -15.02 -9.02
C PHE A 248 -14.01 -16.18 -9.85
N LEU A 249 -12.90 -15.92 -10.54
CA LEU A 249 -12.07 -16.93 -11.20
C LEU A 249 -10.76 -17.13 -10.45
N TYR A 250 -10.23 -18.35 -10.50
CA TYR A 250 -8.96 -18.71 -9.89
C TYR A 250 -8.00 -19.21 -10.97
N LEU A 251 -7.09 -18.36 -11.38
CA LEU A 251 -6.17 -18.58 -12.49
C LEU A 251 -5.03 -19.47 -12.03
N TRP A 252 -4.71 -20.43 -12.89
CA TRP A 252 -3.78 -21.49 -12.57
C TRP A 252 -2.79 -21.71 -13.72
N ASN A 253 -1.50 -21.69 -13.40
CA ASN A 253 -0.44 -21.93 -14.38
C ASN A 253 -0.45 -23.37 -14.88
N VAL A 254 -0.69 -23.51 -16.18
CA VAL A 254 -0.39 -24.74 -16.91
C VAL A 254 1.13 -24.83 -17.07
N SER A 255 1.70 -26.01 -16.84
CA SER A 255 3.16 -26.21 -16.79
C SER A 255 3.94 -25.64 -17.98
N HIS A 256 5.19 -25.21 -17.70
CA HIS A 256 6.19 -24.84 -18.71
C HIS A 256 6.72 -26.07 -19.48
N THR A 257 6.46 -27.28 -18.98
CA THR A 257 6.61 -28.51 -19.75
C THR A 257 5.52 -28.61 -20.82
N SER A 258 5.73 -29.45 -21.82
CA SER A 258 4.84 -29.67 -22.96
C SER A 258 3.39 -29.95 -22.50
N ALA A 259 2.51 -28.92 -22.54
CA ALA A 259 1.14 -28.99 -22.02
C ALA A 259 0.28 -30.08 -22.69
N ILE A 260 0.69 -30.54 -23.87
CA ILE A 260 0.12 -31.68 -24.59
C ILE A 260 0.34 -33.03 -23.88
N ASP A 261 1.42 -33.15 -23.10
CA ASP A 261 1.83 -34.38 -22.43
C ASP A 261 1.30 -34.47 -20.99
N THR A 262 1.16 -33.31 -20.33
CA THR A 262 0.77 -33.19 -18.93
C THR A 262 -0.70 -32.80 -18.77
N TRP A 263 -1.08 -31.60 -19.19
CA TRP A 263 -2.39 -31.03 -18.89
C TRP A 263 -3.49 -31.49 -19.84
N LEU A 264 -3.27 -31.42 -21.15
CA LEU A 264 -4.27 -31.76 -22.17
C LEU A 264 -4.47 -33.28 -22.26
N SER A 265 -5.72 -33.71 -22.41
CA SER A 265 -6.09 -35.11 -22.60
C SER A 265 -6.53 -35.40 -24.03
N ASP A 266 -6.33 -36.63 -24.50
CA ASP A 266 -6.94 -37.11 -25.76
C ASP A 266 -8.47 -37.24 -25.65
N LYS A 267 -9.02 -37.18 -24.43
CA LYS A 267 -10.46 -37.06 -24.17
C LYS A 267 -10.77 -35.59 -23.86
N PRO A 268 -11.36 -34.81 -24.78
CA PRO A 268 -11.51 -33.36 -24.63
C PRO A 268 -12.40 -32.93 -23.45
N GLY A 269 -13.22 -33.82 -22.91
CA GLY A 269 -14.02 -33.57 -21.70
C GLY A 269 -13.27 -33.63 -20.36
N ARG A 270 -11.95 -33.88 -20.34
CA ARG A 270 -11.16 -33.94 -19.09
C ARG A 270 -9.77 -33.32 -19.20
N VAL A 271 -9.23 -32.93 -18.05
CA VAL A 271 -7.80 -32.61 -17.87
C VAL A 271 -7.06 -33.90 -17.52
N LYS A 272 -5.85 -34.12 -18.05
CA LYS A 272 -5.06 -35.33 -17.78
C LYS A 272 -4.33 -35.21 -16.44
N PHE A 273 -3.54 -34.15 -16.27
CA PHE A 273 -2.91 -33.82 -14.99
C PHE A 273 -2.93 -32.29 -14.75
N PRO A 274 -3.72 -31.78 -13.80
CA PRO A 274 -3.80 -30.35 -13.52
C PRO A 274 -2.65 -29.90 -12.60
N TYR A 275 -1.39 -30.17 -12.97
CA TYR A 275 -0.23 -29.78 -12.16
C TYR A 275 0.86 -29.03 -12.92
N ASN A 276 1.68 -28.33 -12.15
CA ASN A 276 2.97 -27.78 -12.54
C ASN A 276 4.02 -28.11 -11.45
N VAL A 277 4.12 -29.41 -11.07
CA VAL A 277 5.18 -29.91 -10.18
C VAL A 277 6.47 -29.99 -10.99
N ALA A 278 7.46 -29.25 -10.54
CA ALA A 278 8.78 -29.30 -11.15
C ALA A 278 9.63 -30.41 -10.48
N ASP A 279 9.47 -30.65 -9.17
CA ASP A 279 10.09 -31.78 -8.46
C ASP A 279 9.62 -33.16 -9.01
N LYS A 280 10.57 -33.95 -9.51
CA LYS A 280 10.25 -35.22 -10.17
C LYS A 280 9.60 -36.23 -9.22
N THR A 281 10.03 -36.30 -7.96
CA THR A 281 9.56 -37.32 -7.01
C THR A 281 8.10 -37.05 -6.63
N VAL A 282 7.80 -35.82 -6.22
CA VAL A 282 6.44 -35.36 -5.94
C VAL A 282 5.55 -35.53 -7.16
N ARG A 283 6.07 -35.23 -8.36
CA ARG A 283 5.32 -35.37 -9.60
C ARG A 283 4.94 -36.82 -9.88
N ASP A 284 5.89 -37.74 -9.81
CA ASP A 284 5.64 -39.16 -10.08
C ASP A 284 4.64 -39.75 -9.07
N GLU A 285 4.72 -39.37 -7.79
CA GLU A 285 3.74 -39.74 -6.77
C GLU A 285 2.35 -39.15 -7.06
N PHE A 286 2.30 -37.87 -7.45
CA PHE A 286 1.06 -37.20 -7.80
C PHE A 286 0.39 -37.87 -9.00
N GLU A 287 1.14 -38.11 -10.08
CA GLU A 287 0.65 -38.78 -11.29
C GLU A 287 0.13 -40.18 -10.99
N LYS A 288 0.85 -40.94 -10.16
CA LYS A 288 0.42 -42.28 -9.72
C LYS A 288 -0.91 -42.22 -8.97
N LYS A 289 -1.11 -41.19 -8.13
CA LYS A 289 -2.31 -41.06 -7.28
C LYS A 289 -3.51 -40.48 -8.01
N TYR A 290 -3.31 -39.46 -8.84
CA TYR A 290 -4.40 -38.67 -9.47
C TYR A 290 -4.51 -38.86 -10.97
N GLY A 291 -3.62 -39.63 -11.60
CA GLY A 291 -3.65 -39.88 -13.03
C GLY A 291 -4.95 -40.51 -13.51
N GLY A 292 -5.70 -39.77 -14.32
CA GLY A 292 -6.97 -40.23 -14.87
C GLY A 292 -8.16 -40.13 -13.91
N VAL A 293 -7.99 -39.56 -12.71
CA VAL A 293 -9.06 -39.28 -11.76
C VAL A 293 -9.73 -37.95 -12.13
N ASN A 294 -11.07 -37.92 -12.09
CA ASN A 294 -11.84 -36.70 -12.41
C ASN A 294 -11.84 -35.70 -11.24
N GLU A 295 -11.81 -36.21 -10.01
CA GLU A 295 -11.84 -35.43 -8.78
C GLU A 295 -10.43 -35.24 -8.22
N VAL A 296 -9.76 -34.21 -8.71
CA VAL A 296 -8.50 -33.75 -8.12
C VAL A 296 -8.82 -32.56 -7.20
N PRO A 297 -8.36 -32.56 -5.93
CA PRO A 297 -8.57 -31.44 -5.01
C PRO A 297 -8.15 -30.12 -5.64
N ILE A 298 -8.91 -29.05 -5.38
CA ILE A 298 -8.78 -27.71 -6.01
C ILE A 298 -9.12 -27.71 -7.51
N PHE A 299 -8.47 -28.55 -8.31
CA PHE A 299 -8.48 -28.44 -9.78
C PHE A 299 -9.74 -28.95 -10.47
N SER A 300 -10.55 -29.75 -9.78
CA SER A 300 -11.89 -30.12 -10.24
C SER A 300 -12.91 -28.99 -10.11
N ASP A 301 -12.57 -27.89 -9.42
CA ASP A 301 -13.50 -26.77 -9.23
C ASP A 301 -13.76 -26.02 -10.56
N PRO A 302 -15.04 -25.72 -10.87
CA PRO A 302 -15.42 -25.04 -12.10
C PRO A 302 -14.80 -23.63 -12.26
N ARG A 303 -14.33 -23.02 -11.16
CA ARG A 303 -13.73 -21.67 -11.14
C ARG A 303 -12.23 -21.67 -11.41
N ILE A 304 -11.57 -22.83 -11.42
CA ILE A 304 -10.15 -22.91 -11.80
C ILE A 304 -10.02 -22.67 -13.30
N VAL A 305 -9.17 -21.71 -13.68
CA VAL A 305 -8.96 -21.26 -15.06
C VAL A 305 -7.55 -21.61 -15.50
N PRO A 306 -7.37 -22.39 -16.59
CA PRO A 306 -6.05 -22.65 -17.14
C PRO A 306 -5.44 -21.37 -17.72
N THR A 307 -4.21 -21.10 -17.30
CA THR A 307 -3.41 -19.95 -17.70
C THR A 307 -2.09 -20.46 -18.30
N PHE A 308 -1.85 -20.23 -19.59
CA PHE A 308 -0.64 -20.71 -20.28
C PHE A 308 0.42 -19.62 -20.37
N HIS A 309 1.70 -19.99 -20.36
CA HIS A 309 2.77 -19.03 -20.61
C HIS A 309 2.74 -18.51 -22.05
N GLY A 310 2.82 -17.18 -22.22
CA GLY A 310 2.81 -16.52 -23.52
C GLY A 310 2.17 -15.13 -23.49
N VAL A 311 2.44 -14.35 -24.54
CA VAL A 311 1.81 -13.03 -24.77
C VAL A 311 0.56 -13.23 -25.62
N GLY A 312 -0.58 -12.65 -25.21
CA GLY A 312 -1.84 -12.83 -25.92
C GLY A 312 -2.19 -14.32 -26.06
N PRO A 313 -2.93 -14.74 -27.09
CA PRO A 313 -3.40 -16.12 -27.25
C PRO A 313 -2.32 -17.09 -27.79
N GLY A 314 -1.09 -16.99 -27.27
CA GLY A 314 0.08 -17.71 -27.78
C GLY A 314 -0.04 -19.25 -27.81
N VAL A 315 -0.95 -19.83 -27.01
CA VAL A 315 -1.28 -21.27 -27.06
C VAL A 315 -1.79 -21.72 -28.44
N PHE A 316 -2.32 -20.81 -29.26
CA PHE A 316 -2.77 -21.06 -30.63
C PHE A 316 -1.71 -20.75 -31.70
N ALA A 317 -0.44 -20.67 -31.32
CA ALA A 317 0.63 -20.48 -32.29
C ALA A 317 0.62 -21.56 -33.39
N THR A 318 0.96 -21.14 -34.61
CA THR A 318 1.06 -22.01 -35.77
C THR A 318 2.49 -22.43 -36.04
N ASP A 319 2.67 -23.59 -36.67
CA ASP A 319 3.95 -24.00 -37.24
C ASP A 319 4.30 -23.03 -38.40
N PRO A 320 5.46 -22.34 -38.37
CA PRO A 320 5.81 -21.35 -39.39
C PRO A 320 5.96 -21.90 -40.82
N LYS A 321 6.19 -23.22 -40.97
CA LYS A 321 6.37 -23.88 -42.27
C LYS A 321 5.04 -24.30 -42.87
N THR A 322 4.11 -24.80 -42.05
CA THR A 322 2.83 -25.34 -42.52
C THR A 322 1.67 -24.35 -42.39
N GLY A 323 1.80 -23.36 -41.50
CA GLY A 323 0.71 -22.45 -41.14
C GLY A 323 -0.39 -23.09 -40.30
N GLU A 324 -0.28 -24.38 -39.96
CA GLU A 324 -1.25 -25.09 -39.12
C GLU A 324 -1.06 -24.75 -37.65
N VAL A 325 -2.17 -24.68 -36.90
CA VAL A 325 -2.11 -24.52 -35.43
C VAL A 325 -1.35 -25.70 -34.84
N ASN A 326 -0.41 -25.44 -33.92
CA ASN A 326 0.39 -26.49 -33.28
C ASN A 326 -0.51 -27.53 -32.57
N PRO A 327 -0.06 -28.80 -32.42
CA PRO A 327 -0.86 -29.86 -31.79
C PRO A 327 -1.44 -29.49 -30.41
N THR A 328 -0.67 -28.75 -29.60
CA THR A 328 -1.13 -28.20 -28.31
C THR A 328 -2.36 -27.31 -28.48
N GLY A 329 -2.32 -26.36 -29.42
CA GLY A 329 -3.43 -25.45 -29.70
C GLY A 329 -4.65 -26.18 -30.28
N GLN A 330 -4.46 -27.23 -31.08
CA GLN A 330 -5.54 -28.06 -31.60
C GLN A 330 -6.26 -28.83 -30.47
N LYS A 331 -5.50 -29.49 -29.59
CA LYS A 331 -6.06 -30.20 -28.43
C LYS A 331 -6.74 -29.25 -27.45
N PHE A 332 -6.17 -28.06 -27.23
CA PHE A 332 -6.79 -27.05 -26.38
C PHE A 332 -8.10 -26.52 -27.00
N ALA A 333 -8.14 -26.31 -28.31
CA ALA A 333 -9.36 -25.96 -29.02
C ALA A 333 -10.44 -27.04 -28.87
N ALA A 334 -10.09 -28.32 -28.97
CA ALA A 334 -11.02 -29.43 -28.74
C ALA A 334 -11.54 -29.47 -27.30
N TRP A 335 -10.68 -29.22 -26.30
CA TRP A 335 -11.09 -29.09 -24.90
C TRP A 335 -12.06 -27.91 -24.71
N LEU A 336 -11.78 -26.76 -25.32
CA LEU A 336 -12.67 -25.60 -25.30
C LEU A 336 -14.03 -25.90 -25.96
N ASP A 337 -14.06 -26.66 -27.06
CA ASP A 337 -15.33 -27.07 -27.68
C ASP A 337 -16.15 -28.01 -26.78
N ALA A 338 -15.48 -28.93 -26.06
CA ALA A 338 -16.14 -29.81 -25.08
C ALA A 338 -16.57 -29.09 -23.79
N ASN A 339 -16.05 -27.89 -23.53
CA ASN A 339 -16.26 -27.14 -22.29
C ASN A 339 -16.71 -25.68 -22.57
N PRO A 340 -17.93 -25.46 -23.09
CA PRO A 340 -18.39 -24.15 -23.58
C PRO A 340 -18.41 -23.04 -22.52
N ASP A 341 -18.57 -23.40 -21.24
CA ASP A 341 -18.61 -22.46 -20.13
C ASP A 341 -17.25 -22.09 -19.53
N ARG A 342 -16.18 -22.79 -19.91
CA ARG A 342 -14.86 -22.63 -19.28
C ARG A 342 -14.10 -21.43 -19.85
N ALA A 343 -13.55 -20.61 -18.95
CA ALA A 343 -12.67 -19.51 -19.28
C ALA A 343 -11.21 -19.99 -19.43
N TRP A 344 -10.35 -19.15 -20.01
CA TRP A 344 -8.92 -19.41 -20.14
C TRP A 344 -8.13 -18.10 -20.16
N GLY A 345 -6.86 -18.14 -19.75
CA GLY A 345 -5.98 -16.98 -19.67
C GLY A 345 -4.55 -17.29 -20.09
N MET A 346 -3.69 -16.27 -20.03
CA MET A 346 -2.28 -16.39 -20.36
C MET A 346 -1.40 -15.68 -19.32
N MET A 347 -0.12 -16.02 -19.25
CA MET A 347 0.90 -15.47 -18.36
C MET A 347 2.02 -14.90 -19.22
N MET A 348 2.13 -13.58 -19.31
CA MET A 348 3.10 -12.96 -20.23
C MET A 348 4.47 -12.69 -19.62
N ASN A 349 4.64 -12.97 -18.32
CA ASN A 349 5.87 -12.66 -17.59
C ASN A 349 7.11 -13.14 -18.34
N TYR A 350 8.01 -12.20 -18.64
CA TYR A 350 9.30 -12.40 -19.33
C TYR A 350 9.22 -13.10 -20.71
N HIS A 351 8.02 -13.25 -21.28
CA HIS A 351 7.85 -13.94 -22.55
C HIS A 351 7.99 -12.96 -23.73
N PRO A 352 8.84 -13.25 -24.74
CA PRO A 352 9.09 -12.34 -25.86
C PRO A 352 7.88 -12.18 -26.81
N GLY A 353 6.94 -13.13 -26.74
CA GLY A 353 5.81 -13.23 -27.66
C GLY A 353 6.19 -13.97 -28.92
N ALA A 354 5.26 -14.76 -29.47
CA ALA A 354 5.45 -15.50 -30.71
C ALA A 354 4.30 -15.18 -31.67
N PRO A 355 4.54 -15.01 -32.98
CA PRO A 355 3.49 -14.88 -33.97
C PRO A 355 2.56 -16.11 -33.95
N ILE A 356 1.25 -15.88 -34.01
CA ILE A 356 0.27 -16.98 -33.98
C ILE A 356 -0.28 -17.37 -35.35
N GLY A 357 0.04 -16.62 -36.41
CA GLY A 357 -0.45 -16.85 -37.77
C GLY A 357 -1.97 -16.66 -37.94
N ASP A 358 -2.46 -16.63 -39.18
CA ASP A 358 -3.88 -16.35 -39.45
C ASP A 358 -4.81 -17.45 -38.92
N LYS A 359 -4.39 -18.72 -38.94
CA LYS A 359 -5.17 -19.82 -38.34
C LYS A 359 -5.23 -19.72 -36.82
N GLY A 360 -4.15 -19.29 -36.17
CA GLY A 360 -4.15 -19.01 -34.73
C GLY A 360 -5.04 -17.82 -34.37
N VAL A 361 -5.03 -16.74 -35.18
CA VAL A 361 -5.95 -15.60 -35.03
C VAL A 361 -7.41 -16.05 -35.17
N ALA A 362 -7.73 -16.87 -36.18
CA ALA A 362 -9.08 -17.40 -36.37
C ALA A 362 -9.55 -18.24 -35.16
N MET A 363 -8.65 -19.07 -34.61
CA MET A 363 -8.91 -19.86 -33.41
C MET A 363 -9.13 -18.96 -32.18
N PHE A 364 -8.30 -17.94 -32.01
CA PHE A 364 -8.46 -16.95 -30.94
C PHE A 364 -9.82 -16.24 -31.05
N GLN A 365 -10.19 -15.75 -32.24
CA GLN A 365 -11.47 -15.08 -32.46
C GLN A 365 -12.67 -15.99 -32.13
N LYS A 366 -12.61 -17.28 -32.51
CA LYS A 366 -13.64 -18.28 -32.12
C LYS A 366 -13.86 -18.34 -30.60
N TYR A 367 -12.80 -18.14 -29.80
CA TYR A 367 -12.82 -18.32 -28.35
C TYR A 367 -12.60 -17.03 -27.53
N ARG A 368 -12.61 -15.87 -28.20
CA ARG A 368 -12.26 -14.55 -27.63
C ARG A 368 -13.09 -14.20 -26.41
N ASN A 369 -14.39 -14.48 -26.44
CA ASN A 369 -15.32 -14.20 -25.36
C ASN A 369 -15.03 -14.99 -24.07
N ARG A 370 -14.18 -16.03 -24.12
CA ARG A 370 -13.75 -16.87 -22.98
C ARG A 370 -12.35 -16.53 -22.49
N TYR A 371 -11.64 -15.68 -23.22
CA TYR A 371 -10.31 -15.22 -22.84
C TYR A 371 -10.42 -14.18 -21.74
N VAL A 372 -9.79 -14.43 -20.60
CA VAL A 372 -9.82 -13.52 -19.45
C VAL A 372 -8.78 -12.40 -19.55
N GLY A 373 -7.75 -12.58 -20.38
CA GLY A 373 -6.61 -11.69 -20.54
C GLY A 373 -5.29 -12.41 -20.30
N SER A 374 -4.19 -11.65 -20.40
CA SER A 374 -2.85 -12.12 -20.05
C SER A 374 -2.33 -11.37 -18.82
N ILE A 375 -1.96 -12.11 -17.78
CA ILE A 375 -1.36 -11.57 -16.56
C ILE A 375 0.04 -11.06 -16.87
N ALA A 376 0.30 -9.83 -16.42
CA ALA A 376 1.62 -9.23 -16.29
C ALA A 376 1.89 -8.97 -14.81
N GLY A 377 2.54 -9.92 -14.13
CA GLY A 377 3.03 -9.73 -12.75
C GLY A 377 4.16 -8.70 -12.72
N GLU A 378 4.25 -7.93 -11.65
CA GLU A 378 5.28 -6.88 -11.43
C GLU A 378 5.42 -5.84 -12.56
N SER A 379 4.50 -5.78 -13.52
CA SER A 379 4.71 -5.04 -14.77
C SER A 379 3.43 -4.44 -15.33
N LEU A 380 3.57 -3.29 -16.00
CA LEU A 380 2.48 -2.62 -16.74
C LEU A 380 2.01 -3.41 -17.97
N GLY A 381 2.74 -4.45 -18.40
CA GLY A 381 2.42 -5.23 -19.59
C GLY A 381 3.63 -5.82 -20.32
N TYR A 382 4.82 -5.82 -19.70
CA TYR A 382 6.08 -6.28 -20.28
C TYR A 382 6.34 -5.69 -21.69
N PHE A 383 6.08 -4.40 -21.84
CA PHE A 383 6.55 -3.59 -22.97
C PHE A 383 7.59 -2.60 -22.44
N TYR A 384 8.59 -2.31 -23.25
CA TYR A 384 9.75 -1.50 -22.85
C TYR A 384 9.91 -0.36 -23.86
N PRO A 385 9.32 0.81 -23.58
CA PRO A 385 9.50 1.99 -24.42
C PRO A 385 10.98 2.33 -24.62
N ASP A 386 11.32 2.91 -25.76
CA ASP A 386 12.67 3.42 -25.98
C ASP A 386 12.98 4.56 -25.00
N GLY A 387 14.02 4.40 -24.19
CA GLY A 387 14.36 5.35 -23.13
C GLY A 387 14.74 6.74 -23.63
N LYS A 388 15.31 6.86 -24.84
CA LYS A 388 15.64 8.17 -25.44
C LYS A 388 14.38 8.88 -25.91
N ALA A 389 13.48 8.16 -26.59
CA ALA A 389 12.19 8.68 -27.01
C ALA A 389 11.34 9.11 -25.81
N MET A 390 11.32 8.29 -24.76
CA MET A 390 10.62 8.59 -23.51
C MET A 390 11.14 9.86 -22.85
N LYS A 391 12.47 9.99 -22.71
CA LYS A 391 13.11 11.18 -22.14
C LYS A 391 12.81 12.43 -22.97
N ALA A 392 12.88 12.33 -24.30
CA ALA A 392 12.60 13.45 -25.20
C ALA A 392 11.14 13.90 -25.12
N ALA A 393 10.18 12.98 -25.13
CA ALA A 393 8.76 13.32 -25.05
C ALA A 393 8.37 13.99 -23.74
N THR A 394 9.02 13.61 -22.65
CA THR A 394 8.75 14.13 -21.30
C THR A 394 9.60 15.36 -20.94
N GLU A 395 10.48 15.83 -21.84
CA GLU A 395 11.44 16.90 -21.58
C GLU A 395 10.80 18.25 -21.21
N ASN A 396 9.56 18.50 -21.64
CA ASN A 396 8.88 19.77 -21.34
C ASN A 396 7.82 19.65 -20.24
N ALA A 397 7.60 18.45 -19.69
CA ALA A 397 6.64 18.26 -18.61
C ALA A 397 7.10 19.02 -17.35
N LYS A 398 6.21 19.85 -16.80
CA LYS A 398 6.39 20.61 -15.55
C LYS A 398 5.45 20.15 -14.45
N THR A 399 4.36 19.47 -14.81
CA THR A 399 3.40 18.88 -13.88
C THR A 399 3.31 17.37 -14.10
N ARG A 400 2.85 16.63 -13.09
CA ARG A 400 2.66 15.17 -13.21
C ARG A 400 1.60 14.82 -14.27
N ARG A 401 0.55 15.65 -14.45
CA ARG A 401 -0.43 15.49 -15.53
C ARG A 401 0.23 15.58 -16.91
N GLN A 402 1.02 16.63 -17.15
CA GLN A 402 1.77 16.78 -18.42
C GLN A 402 2.74 15.63 -18.64
N LEU A 403 3.34 15.11 -17.56
CA LEU A 403 4.22 13.96 -17.64
C LEU A 403 3.48 12.70 -18.10
N VAL A 404 2.34 12.37 -17.47
CA VAL A 404 1.47 11.25 -17.85
C VAL A 404 0.95 11.39 -19.27
N GLU A 405 0.49 12.58 -19.65
CA GLU A 405 0.02 12.89 -21.01
C GLU A 405 1.12 12.65 -22.06
N ALA A 406 2.37 12.98 -21.74
CA ALA A 406 3.50 12.80 -22.65
C ALA A 406 3.93 11.34 -22.81
N PHE A 407 4.00 10.55 -21.73
CA PHE A 407 4.48 9.15 -21.82
C PHE A 407 3.40 8.13 -22.20
N THR A 408 2.12 8.44 -21.99
CA THR A 408 1.00 7.53 -22.26
C THR A 408 0.97 7.05 -23.72
N PRO A 409 1.04 7.92 -24.74
CA PRO A 409 1.01 7.47 -26.14
C PRO A 409 2.16 6.52 -26.50
N ILE A 410 3.36 6.78 -25.98
CA ILE A 410 4.55 5.93 -26.23
C ILE A 410 4.38 4.55 -25.60
N SER A 411 3.82 4.52 -24.38
CA SER A 411 3.57 3.28 -23.64
C SER A 411 2.51 2.42 -24.35
N LEU A 412 1.41 3.04 -24.78
CA LEU A 412 0.34 2.37 -25.53
C LEU A 412 0.79 1.88 -26.90
N GLU A 413 1.62 2.63 -27.63
CA GLU A 413 2.17 2.17 -28.90
C GLU A 413 3.16 1.02 -28.70
N SER A 414 4.00 1.06 -27.66
CA SER A 414 4.91 -0.05 -27.33
C SER A 414 4.15 -1.35 -27.03
N ASN A 415 3.01 -1.25 -26.33
CA ASN A 415 2.11 -2.38 -26.14
C ASN A 415 1.45 -2.81 -27.45
N ARG A 416 0.97 -1.87 -28.27
CA ARG A 416 0.37 -2.17 -29.58
C ARG A 416 1.36 -2.91 -30.47
N ASP A 417 2.60 -2.47 -30.56
CA ASP A 417 3.69 -3.12 -31.31
C ASP A 417 3.92 -4.56 -30.85
N LYS A 418 3.93 -4.79 -29.54
CA LYS A 418 4.05 -6.13 -28.97
C LYS A 418 2.92 -7.06 -29.44
N TYR A 419 1.67 -6.61 -29.36
CA TYR A 419 0.52 -7.39 -29.81
C TYR A 419 0.44 -7.51 -31.34
N ARG A 420 0.83 -6.48 -32.10
CA ARG A 420 0.96 -6.51 -33.56
C ARG A 420 1.94 -7.59 -34.01
N LYS A 421 3.06 -7.78 -33.30
CA LYS A 421 4.01 -8.87 -33.55
C LYS A 421 3.41 -10.26 -33.26
N VAL A 422 2.57 -10.38 -32.24
CA VAL A 422 1.87 -11.64 -31.90
C VAL A 422 0.80 -11.98 -32.95
N TYR A 423 0.00 -11.00 -33.36
CA TYR A 423 -1.11 -11.21 -34.30
C TYR A 423 -0.70 -11.17 -35.77
N GLY A 424 0.47 -10.60 -36.08
CA GLY A 424 0.91 -10.29 -37.45
C GLY A 424 0.20 -9.08 -38.07
N LYS A 425 -0.72 -8.43 -37.35
CA LYS A 425 -1.52 -7.27 -37.77
C LYS A 425 -2.13 -6.56 -36.57
N ASP A 426 -2.62 -5.35 -36.76
CA ASP A 426 -3.49 -4.70 -35.77
C ASP A 426 -4.85 -5.41 -35.77
N LEU A 427 -5.13 -6.14 -34.68
CA LEU A 427 -6.36 -6.92 -34.52
C LEU A 427 -7.40 -6.19 -33.67
N ASP A 428 -6.98 -5.67 -32.52
CA ASP A 428 -7.84 -4.96 -31.57
C ASP A 428 -7.63 -3.45 -31.67
N ALA A 429 -8.72 -2.69 -31.54
CA ALA A 429 -8.65 -1.23 -31.45
C ALA A 429 -7.79 -0.79 -30.26
N ASN A 430 -7.93 -1.47 -29.12
CA ASN A 430 -7.08 -1.32 -27.95
C ASN A 430 -6.59 -2.69 -27.45
N PRO A 431 -5.37 -3.14 -27.83
CA PRO A 431 -4.81 -4.39 -27.34
C PRO A 431 -4.48 -4.36 -25.83
N TYR A 432 -4.39 -3.17 -25.21
CA TYR A 432 -4.15 -3.05 -23.77
C TYR A 432 -5.33 -3.57 -22.92
N GLN A 433 -6.53 -3.67 -23.51
CA GLN A 433 -7.71 -4.22 -22.82
C GLN A 433 -7.51 -5.64 -22.27
N ASP A 434 -6.61 -6.41 -22.88
CA ASP A 434 -6.30 -7.80 -22.52
C ASP A 434 -5.13 -7.92 -21.53
N VAL A 435 -4.46 -6.82 -21.20
CA VAL A 435 -3.40 -6.81 -20.20
C VAL A 435 -4.04 -6.79 -18.81
N ILE A 436 -3.69 -7.77 -17.99
CA ILE A 436 -4.02 -7.80 -16.57
C ILE A 436 -2.75 -7.39 -15.83
N ALA A 437 -2.55 -6.08 -15.67
CA ALA A 437 -1.38 -5.54 -14.97
C ALA A 437 -1.54 -5.77 -13.46
N CYS A 438 -0.74 -6.67 -12.90
CA CYS A 438 -0.71 -6.99 -11.48
C CYS A 438 0.58 -6.45 -10.88
N LEU A 439 0.59 -5.15 -10.55
CA LEU A 439 1.77 -4.50 -10.01
C LEU A 439 1.94 -4.83 -8.53
N SER A 440 3.15 -5.17 -8.11
CA SER A 440 3.52 -5.22 -6.69
C SER A 440 3.68 -3.78 -6.20
N ILE A 441 4.91 -3.29 -6.32
CA ILE A 441 5.26 -1.91 -6.06
C ILE A 441 4.98 -1.08 -7.31
N GLY A 442 4.25 0.01 -7.12
CA GLY A 442 3.70 0.85 -8.19
C GLY A 442 2.23 0.66 -8.48
N ASN A 443 1.57 -0.26 -7.78
CA ASN A 443 0.13 -0.44 -7.91
C ASN A 443 -0.62 0.87 -7.65
N ILE A 444 -0.25 1.61 -6.60
CA ILE A 444 -0.99 2.81 -6.19
C ILE A 444 -0.92 3.89 -7.27
N GLU A 445 0.27 4.22 -7.78
CA GLU A 445 0.42 5.26 -8.81
C GLU A 445 -0.10 4.89 -10.20
N ALA A 446 -0.03 3.61 -10.59
CA ALA A 446 -0.30 3.23 -11.97
C ALA A 446 -1.68 2.58 -12.17
N VAL A 447 -2.36 2.10 -11.12
CA VAL A 447 -3.73 1.57 -11.28
C VAL A 447 -4.70 2.56 -11.94
N PRO A 448 -4.72 3.88 -11.63
CA PRO A 448 -5.59 4.80 -12.37
C PRO A 448 -5.24 4.88 -13.85
N LEU A 449 -3.95 4.74 -14.20
CA LEU A 449 -3.46 4.77 -15.58
C LEU A 449 -3.83 3.48 -16.33
N CYS A 450 -3.67 2.31 -15.71
CA CYS A 450 -4.03 1.03 -16.33
C CYS A 450 -5.48 1.02 -16.82
N TYR A 451 -6.43 1.47 -15.99
CA TYR A 451 -7.81 1.58 -16.41
C TYR A 451 -8.04 2.69 -17.45
N ASP A 452 -7.34 3.83 -17.33
CA ASP A 452 -7.44 4.92 -18.30
C ASP A 452 -6.93 4.52 -19.70
N TRP A 453 -5.90 3.69 -19.74
CA TRP A 453 -5.35 3.02 -20.91
C TRP A 453 -6.28 1.92 -21.46
N GLY A 454 -7.36 1.61 -20.74
CA GLY A 454 -8.43 0.73 -21.17
C GLY A 454 -8.28 -0.73 -20.74
N ALA A 455 -7.42 -1.04 -19.76
CA ALA A 455 -7.38 -2.36 -19.17
C ALA A 455 -8.77 -2.73 -18.62
N LYS A 456 -9.25 -3.92 -18.97
CA LYS A 456 -10.51 -4.44 -18.42
C LYS A 456 -10.35 -4.88 -16.97
N THR A 457 -9.18 -5.40 -16.64
CA THR A 457 -8.82 -5.90 -15.32
C THR A 457 -7.47 -5.31 -14.91
N ALA A 458 -7.39 -4.73 -13.72
CA ALA A 458 -6.13 -4.37 -13.09
C ALA A 458 -5.98 -5.13 -11.78
N GLY A 459 -4.76 -5.42 -11.36
CA GLY A 459 -4.50 -6.17 -10.16
C GLY A 459 -3.36 -5.63 -9.33
N TYR A 460 -3.25 -6.21 -8.15
CA TYR A 460 -2.19 -5.97 -7.20
C TYR A 460 -1.50 -7.28 -6.92
N GLU A 461 -0.18 -7.22 -6.89
CA GLU A 461 0.61 -8.30 -6.37
C GLU A 461 0.83 -8.17 -4.87
N SER A 462 0.14 -9.03 -4.11
CA SER A 462 0.29 -9.09 -2.66
C SER A 462 1.52 -9.91 -2.31
N SER A 463 2.37 -9.35 -1.46
CA SER A 463 3.56 -10.00 -0.90
C SER A 463 3.64 -9.74 0.60
N VAL A 464 4.43 -10.54 1.31
CA VAL A 464 4.56 -10.43 2.77
C VAL A 464 5.08 -9.05 3.18
N CYS A 465 6.01 -8.47 2.42
CA CYS A 465 6.58 -7.15 2.72
C CYS A 465 5.61 -5.98 2.45
N THR A 466 4.49 -6.22 1.78
CA THR A 466 3.48 -5.18 1.48
C THR A 466 2.14 -5.39 2.18
N SER A 467 2.07 -6.38 3.08
CA SER A 467 0.87 -6.76 3.84
C SER A 467 0.28 -5.63 4.68
N ASN A 468 1.15 -4.83 5.29
CA ASN A 468 0.76 -3.70 6.14
C ASN A 468 0.00 -2.62 5.36
N VAL A 469 0.19 -2.55 4.03
CA VAL A 469 -0.48 -1.58 3.15
C VAL A 469 -1.61 -2.21 2.31
N LEU A 470 -1.98 -3.48 2.54
CA LEU A 470 -2.97 -4.20 1.72
C LEU A 470 -4.30 -3.44 1.61
N GLY A 471 -4.87 -3.00 2.73
CA GLY A 471 -6.16 -2.31 2.73
C GLY A 471 -6.13 -0.98 2.00
N MET A 472 -5.03 -0.23 2.15
CA MET A 472 -4.80 0.99 1.38
C MET A 472 -4.74 0.71 -0.12
N ARG A 473 -3.97 -0.29 -0.56
CA ARG A 473 -3.89 -0.65 -1.98
C ARG A 473 -5.24 -1.07 -2.56
N TRP A 474 -6.03 -1.81 -1.78
CA TRP A 474 -7.39 -2.17 -2.17
C TRP A 474 -8.31 -0.95 -2.33
N ALA A 475 -8.19 0.07 -1.49
CA ALA A 475 -8.95 1.30 -1.64
C ALA A 475 -8.67 2.00 -2.99
N PHE A 476 -7.40 2.05 -3.42
CA PHE A 476 -6.99 2.57 -4.74
C PHE A 476 -7.55 1.73 -5.89
N MET A 477 -7.32 0.41 -5.86
CA MET A 477 -7.80 -0.48 -6.91
C MET A 477 -9.33 -0.48 -7.04
N ARG A 478 -10.04 -0.54 -5.91
CA ARG A 478 -11.50 -0.62 -5.87
C ARG A 478 -12.15 0.67 -6.36
N GLY A 479 -11.65 1.83 -5.93
CA GLY A 479 -12.17 3.12 -6.40
C GLY A 479 -11.92 3.35 -7.89
N ALA A 480 -10.73 3.00 -8.41
CA ALA A 480 -10.44 3.02 -9.85
C ALA A 480 -11.39 2.08 -10.62
N ALA A 481 -11.56 0.84 -10.15
CA ALA A 481 -12.44 -0.14 -10.77
C ALA A 481 -13.89 0.36 -10.83
N ARG A 482 -14.41 1.02 -9.79
CA ARG A 482 -15.76 1.61 -9.78
C ARG A 482 -15.91 2.74 -10.81
N GLN A 483 -14.91 3.62 -10.94
CA GLN A 483 -14.91 4.69 -11.94
C GLN A 483 -14.87 4.18 -13.39
N HIS A 484 -14.30 2.99 -13.61
CA HIS A 484 -14.17 2.40 -14.95
C HIS A 484 -15.08 1.20 -15.23
N ALA A 485 -15.81 0.72 -14.21
CA ALA A 485 -16.57 -0.54 -14.27
C ALA A 485 -15.65 -1.71 -14.65
N GLY A 486 -14.41 -1.64 -14.14
CA GLY A 486 -13.37 -2.62 -14.33
C GLY A 486 -13.48 -3.78 -13.35
N LEU A 487 -12.67 -4.80 -13.60
CA LEU A 487 -12.49 -5.96 -12.72
C LEU A 487 -11.18 -5.83 -11.95
N THR A 488 -11.13 -6.39 -10.76
CA THR A 488 -9.91 -6.45 -9.95
C THR A 488 -9.31 -7.85 -9.96
N ALA A 489 -7.99 -7.95 -10.00
CA ALA A 489 -7.25 -9.19 -9.86
C ALA A 489 -6.30 -9.14 -8.65
N THR A 490 -5.99 -10.32 -8.11
CA THR A 490 -4.88 -10.50 -7.19
C THR A 490 -3.85 -11.42 -7.78
N TYR A 491 -2.59 -11.05 -7.60
CA TYR A 491 -1.42 -11.85 -7.88
C TYR A 491 -0.75 -12.13 -6.54
N ARG A 492 -0.90 -13.33 -5.99
CA ARG A 492 -0.28 -13.65 -4.71
C ARG A 492 1.15 -14.10 -4.96
N SER A 493 2.09 -13.34 -4.42
CA SER A 493 3.49 -13.73 -4.27
C SER A 493 3.72 -14.10 -2.81
N CYS A 494 4.08 -15.35 -2.55
CA CYS A 494 4.47 -15.76 -1.20
C CYS A 494 5.92 -15.40 -0.88
N ASN A 495 6.51 -14.51 -1.69
CA ASN A 495 7.85 -14.03 -1.49
C ASN A 495 7.92 -13.05 -0.32
N PHE A 496 9.00 -13.17 0.43
CA PHE A 496 9.56 -12.17 1.30
C PHE A 496 11.01 -11.96 0.82
N GLY A 497 11.30 -10.85 0.16
CA GLY A 497 12.54 -10.73 -0.62
C GLY A 497 12.62 -11.83 -1.68
N ASP A 498 13.77 -12.49 -1.79
CA ASP A 498 13.97 -13.62 -2.72
C ASP A 498 13.52 -14.99 -2.14
N SER A 499 12.91 -15.05 -0.94
CA SER A 499 12.47 -16.30 -0.30
C SER A 499 10.98 -16.51 -0.40
N SER A 500 10.55 -17.75 -0.64
CA SER A 500 9.15 -18.18 -0.58
C SER A 500 8.96 -19.44 0.25
N THR A 501 7.73 -19.63 0.74
CA THR A 501 7.34 -20.89 1.40
C THR A 501 6.95 -21.91 0.34
N ILE A 502 7.79 -22.92 0.13
CA ILE A 502 7.55 -24.01 -0.83
C ILE A 502 7.65 -25.37 -0.14
N PHE A 503 7.05 -26.39 -0.75
CA PHE A 503 7.03 -27.74 -0.22
C PHE A 503 7.68 -28.75 -1.19
N SER A 504 8.63 -28.31 -2.01
CA SER A 504 9.34 -29.11 -3.03
C SER A 504 10.85 -28.90 -2.95
N ASP A 505 11.64 -29.92 -3.29
CA ASP A 505 13.11 -29.84 -3.21
C ASP A 505 13.77 -29.02 -4.34
N GLN A 506 13.09 -28.82 -5.47
CA GLN A 506 13.71 -28.22 -6.67
C GLN A 506 14.29 -26.81 -6.45
N GLN A 507 13.61 -26.01 -5.65
CA GLN A 507 14.00 -24.64 -5.37
C GLN A 507 14.54 -24.49 -3.94
N SER A 508 14.75 -25.58 -3.21
CA SER A 508 15.25 -25.50 -1.85
C SER A 508 16.77 -25.48 -1.79
N TYR A 509 17.34 -24.44 -1.18
CA TYR A 509 18.78 -24.32 -1.03
C TYR A 509 19.20 -24.38 0.44
N HIS A 510 19.89 -25.45 0.82
CA HIS A 510 20.20 -25.78 2.23
C HIS A 510 21.70 -25.83 2.57
N ALA A 511 22.58 -25.43 1.65
CA ALA A 511 24.02 -25.45 1.90
C ALA A 511 24.43 -24.29 2.83
N PRO A 512 25.45 -24.42 3.69
CA PRO A 512 25.90 -23.31 4.55
C PRO A 512 26.24 -22.01 3.80
N LYS A 513 26.75 -22.12 2.57
CA LYS A 513 27.03 -20.96 1.68
C LYS A 513 25.77 -20.15 1.32
N ASN A 514 24.59 -20.71 1.54
CA ASN A 514 23.29 -20.17 1.20
C ASN A 514 22.58 -19.55 2.41
N ILE A 515 23.25 -19.43 3.56
CA ILE A 515 22.66 -18.84 4.77
C ILE A 515 22.30 -17.35 4.61
N LEU A 516 22.90 -16.66 3.62
CA LEU A 516 22.79 -15.21 3.42
C LEU A 516 21.96 -14.77 2.22
N ASP A 517 21.59 -15.72 1.37
CA ASP A 517 20.83 -15.48 0.15
C ASP A 517 19.48 -16.19 0.37
N ASN A 518 18.37 -15.55 0.06
CA ASN A 518 17.06 -16.01 0.51
C ASN A 518 16.61 -17.18 -0.37
N TYR A 519 16.65 -18.39 0.18
CA TYR A 519 16.48 -19.59 -0.61
C TYR A 519 15.33 -20.44 -0.06
N TYR A 520 14.33 -20.62 -0.91
CA TYR A 520 13.03 -21.20 -0.62
C TYR A 520 13.04 -22.43 0.31
N SER A 521 12.11 -22.49 1.26
CA SER A 521 11.94 -23.64 2.16
C SER A 521 10.52 -23.71 2.71
N VAL A 522 10.19 -24.77 3.46
CA VAL A 522 8.88 -24.91 4.12
C VAL A 522 8.63 -23.86 5.23
N PHE A 523 9.64 -23.06 5.60
CA PHE A 523 9.53 -22.00 6.63
C PHE A 523 9.92 -20.60 6.14
N SER A 524 10.59 -20.47 5.00
CA SER A 524 10.96 -19.18 4.39
C SER A 524 9.75 -18.50 3.76
N GLY A 525 9.74 -17.18 3.50
CA GLY A 525 8.70 -16.55 2.67
C GLY A 525 7.42 -16.14 3.41
N ALA A 526 6.25 -16.67 3.05
CA ALA A 526 4.95 -16.30 3.62
C ALA A 526 4.31 -17.40 4.49
N GLY A 527 4.09 -17.09 5.77
CA GLY A 527 3.48 -17.96 6.76
C GLY A 527 1.99 -18.18 6.52
N MET A 528 1.45 -19.19 7.22
CA MET A 528 0.08 -19.65 7.01
C MET A 528 -0.97 -18.65 7.49
N THR A 529 -0.66 -17.86 8.53
CA THR A 529 -1.53 -16.80 9.02
C THR A 529 -1.65 -15.70 7.98
N TRP A 530 -0.53 -15.24 7.43
CA TRP A 530 -0.52 -14.27 6.33
C TRP A 530 -1.36 -14.76 5.16
N TYR A 531 -1.09 -15.98 4.68
CA TYR A 531 -1.76 -16.54 3.50
C TYR A 531 -3.27 -16.65 3.68
N LYS A 532 -3.70 -17.13 4.85
CA LYS A 532 -5.12 -17.24 5.21
C LYS A 532 -5.79 -15.87 5.26
N MET A 533 -5.12 -14.88 5.82
CA MET A 533 -5.65 -13.53 5.90
C MET A 533 -5.75 -12.89 4.52
N ASP A 534 -4.71 -13.05 3.71
CA ASP A 534 -4.63 -12.50 2.37
C ASP A 534 -5.79 -12.99 1.48
N ILE A 535 -6.02 -14.30 1.42
CA ILE A 535 -7.06 -14.85 0.56
C ILE A 535 -8.48 -14.39 0.96
N TRP A 536 -8.76 -14.32 2.27
CA TRP A 536 -10.07 -13.89 2.76
C TRP A 536 -10.27 -12.39 2.63
N TYR A 537 -9.25 -11.58 2.94
CA TYR A 537 -9.31 -10.14 2.77
C TYR A 537 -9.62 -9.80 1.32
N GLN A 538 -8.81 -10.29 0.37
CA GLN A 538 -8.95 -9.94 -1.03
C GLN A 538 -10.27 -10.45 -1.63
N TYR A 539 -10.75 -11.63 -1.21
CA TYR A 539 -12.07 -12.13 -1.59
C TYR A 539 -13.20 -11.20 -1.15
N MET A 540 -13.16 -10.76 0.10
CA MET A 540 -14.19 -9.91 0.69
C MET A 540 -14.06 -8.45 0.24
N ALA A 541 -12.85 -7.97 -0.09
CA ALA A 541 -12.58 -6.66 -0.68
C ALA A 541 -13.02 -6.56 -2.16
N GLY A 542 -13.31 -7.69 -2.80
CA GLY A 542 -13.99 -7.75 -4.10
C GLY A 542 -13.17 -8.30 -5.27
N ALA A 543 -12.06 -9.01 -5.03
CA ALA A 543 -11.25 -9.61 -6.10
C ALA A 543 -12.11 -10.44 -7.08
N SER A 544 -12.00 -10.15 -8.36
CA SER A 544 -12.70 -10.88 -9.43
C SER A 544 -11.88 -12.07 -9.93
N MET A 545 -10.56 -12.01 -9.76
CA MET A 545 -9.61 -12.99 -10.25
C MET A 545 -8.51 -13.20 -9.20
N PHE A 546 -8.10 -14.45 -9.00
CA PHE A 546 -6.96 -14.83 -8.15
C PHE A 546 -5.90 -15.48 -9.01
N TYR A 547 -4.63 -15.19 -8.76
CA TYR A 547 -3.51 -15.84 -9.38
C TYR A 547 -2.41 -16.07 -8.34
N HIS A 548 -1.59 -17.12 -8.53
CA HIS A 548 -0.54 -17.53 -7.63
C HIS A 548 0.78 -17.71 -8.38
N GLU A 549 1.80 -16.95 -7.98
CA GLU A 549 3.10 -16.91 -8.65
C GLU A 549 3.86 -18.23 -8.56
N GLN A 550 4.10 -18.73 -7.35
CA GLN A 550 4.87 -19.96 -7.10
C GLN A 550 4.09 -21.24 -7.41
N GLY A 551 2.85 -21.10 -7.91
CA GLY A 551 2.07 -22.19 -8.48
C GLY A 551 1.92 -23.41 -7.58
N PHE A 552 2.34 -24.58 -8.11
CA PHE A 552 2.06 -25.89 -7.53
C PHE A 552 2.98 -26.30 -6.38
N ASP A 553 4.22 -25.77 -6.33
CA ASP A 553 5.18 -25.99 -5.23
C ASP A 553 4.62 -25.46 -3.89
N GLU A 554 3.57 -24.63 -3.95
CA GLU A 554 2.81 -24.20 -2.80
C GLU A 554 1.71 -25.15 -2.37
N TYR A 555 1.05 -25.89 -3.28
CA TYR A 555 -0.22 -26.58 -2.99
C TYR A 555 -0.05 -28.03 -2.59
N TRP A 556 1.05 -28.66 -3.00
CA TRP A 556 1.31 -30.07 -2.76
C TRP A 556 2.64 -30.22 -2.06
N GLN A 557 2.71 -31.23 -1.21
CA GLN A 557 3.93 -31.60 -0.50
C GLN A 557 4.20 -33.08 -0.75
N PRO A 558 5.47 -33.52 -0.77
CA PRO A 558 5.81 -34.93 -0.84
C PRO A 558 5.15 -35.72 0.28
N GLY A 559 4.98 -37.02 0.03
CA GLY A 559 4.80 -37.97 1.12
C GLY A 559 5.94 -37.84 2.14
N GLY A 560 5.62 -37.95 3.43
CA GLY A 560 6.58 -37.71 4.52
C GLY A 560 6.70 -38.91 5.45
N THR A 561 7.84 -39.03 6.12
CA THR A 561 8.04 -39.94 7.23
C THR A 561 7.86 -39.18 8.55
N THR A 562 7.08 -39.72 9.47
CA THR A 562 7.02 -39.23 10.84
C THR A 562 7.07 -40.39 11.82
N ALA A 563 7.18 -40.11 13.12
CA ALA A 563 6.96 -41.13 14.15
C ALA A 563 5.59 -41.82 14.02
N ALA A 564 4.63 -41.19 13.33
CA ALA A 564 3.30 -41.72 13.05
C ALA A 564 3.20 -42.53 11.73
N GLY A 565 4.31 -42.70 10.99
CA GLY A 565 4.39 -43.56 9.79
C GLY A 565 4.68 -42.81 8.48
N LEU A 566 4.52 -43.54 7.37
CA LEU A 566 4.65 -43.03 6.00
C LEU A 566 3.35 -42.37 5.55
N HIS A 567 3.45 -41.16 5.03
CA HIS A 567 2.34 -40.43 4.41
C HIS A 567 2.54 -40.41 2.90
N GLU A 568 1.44 -40.50 2.14
CA GLU A 568 1.44 -40.27 0.69
C GLU A 568 1.47 -38.77 0.36
N VAL A 569 1.75 -38.45 -0.91
CA VAL A 569 1.52 -37.11 -1.49
C VAL A 569 0.12 -36.58 -1.16
N GLN A 570 0.08 -35.34 -0.68
CA GLN A 570 -1.13 -34.67 -0.20
C GLN A 570 -1.05 -33.15 -0.39
N LEU A 571 -2.17 -32.47 -0.19
CA LEU A 571 -2.17 -31.02 -0.13
C LEU A 571 -1.26 -30.54 1.00
N SER A 572 -0.42 -29.55 0.69
CA SER A 572 0.33 -28.78 1.67
C SER A 572 -0.63 -27.98 2.57
N PRO A 573 -0.14 -27.37 3.66
CA PRO A 573 -0.90 -26.39 4.43
C PRO A 573 -1.55 -25.27 3.58
N LYS A 574 -0.84 -24.66 2.62
CA LYS A 574 -1.42 -23.66 1.71
C LYS A 574 -2.49 -24.26 0.80
N GLY A 575 -2.23 -25.45 0.24
CA GLY A 575 -3.21 -26.20 -0.56
C GLY A 575 -4.49 -26.49 0.23
N LYS A 576 -4.39 -26.86 1.51
CA LYS A 576 -5.53 -27.07 2.41
C LYS A 576 -6.32 -25.77 2.67
N LEU A 577 -5.64 -24.62 2.74
CA LEU A 577 -6.31 -23.32 2.85
C LEU A 577 -7.11 -22.98 1.57
N VAL A 578 -6.52 -23.18 0.39
CA VAL A 578 -7.19 -22.95 -0.90
C VAL A 578 -8.36 -23.91 -1.11
N ASP A 579 -8.19 -25.20 -0.81
CA ASP A 579 -9.27 -26.20 -0.86
C ASP A 579 -10.46 -25.77 0.01
N ARG A 580 -10.19 -25.41 1.28
CA ARG A 580 -11.25 -24.93 2.18
C ARG A 580 -11.90 -23.66 1.65
N PHE A 581 -11.12 -22.71 1.16
CA PHE A 581 -11.63 -21.46 0.58
C PHE A 581 -12.60 -21.74 -0.58
N LEU A 582 -12.21 -22.59 -1.53
CA LEU A 582 -13.07 -22.97 -2.66
C LEU A 582 -14.35 -23.67 -2.17
N ARG A 583 -14.27 -24.66 -1.27
CA ARG A 583 -15.46 -25.35 -0.75
C ARG A 583 -16.42 -24.43 -0.02
N VAL A 584 -15.91 -23.55 0.85
CA VAL A 584 -16.75 -22.60 1.60
C VAL A 584 -17.42 -21.60 0.66
N THR A 585 -16.68 -21.04 -0.29
CA THR A 585 -17.24 -20.06 -1.24
C THR A 585 -18.16 -20.69 -2.29
N ALA A 586 -18.10 -22.01 -2.50
CA ALA A 586 -19.11 -22.73 -3.28
C ALA A 586 -20.41 -22.92 -2.49
N LYS A 587 -20.31 -23.21 -1.17
CA LYS A 587 -21.45 -23.39 -0.27
C LYS A 587 -22.15 -22.06 0.07
N GLU A 588 -21.37 -20.99 0.23
CA GLU A 588 -21.83 -19.65 0.59
C GLU A 588 -21.40 -18.64 -0.50
N PRO A 589 -21.97 -18.72 -1.72
CA PRO A 589 -21.46 -17.98 -2.88
C PRO A 589 -21.69 -16.48 -2.86
N ASP A 590 -22.66 -16.01 -2.07
CA ASP A 590 -22.96 -14.58 -1.93
C ASP A 590 -21.99 -13.92 -0.94
N ARG A 591 -20.82 -13.48 -1.42
CA ARG A 591 -19.88 -12.66 -0.63
C ARG A 591 -20.31 -11.21 -0.41
N GLY A 592 -21.46 -10.82 -0.95
CA GLY A 592 -21.91 -9.44 -0.96
C GLY A 592 -20.98 -8.48 -1.73
N GLN A 593 -21.20 -7.20 -1.48
CA GLN A 593 -20.59 -6.07 -2.19
C GLN A 593 -19.91 -5.15 -1.16
N PRO A 594 -18.60 -4.85 -1.28
CA PRO A 594 -17.88 -4.03 -0.32
C PRO A 594 -18.56 -2.66 -0.13
N PHE A 595 -18.76 -2.25 1.11
CA PHE A 595 -19.43 -1.00 1.45
C PHE A 595 -18.44 0.00 2.06
N THR A 596 -18.03 1.00 1.27
CA THR A 596 -16.97 1.97 1.62
C THR A 596 -17.46 3.40 1.39
N PRO A 597 -18.11 4.04 2.38
CA PRO A 597 -18.84 5.29 2.21
C PRO A 597 -17.98 6.55 2.14
N ILE A 598 -16.68 6.45 2.36
CA ILE A 598 -15.78 7.60 2.32
C ILE A 598 -14.81 7.42 1.17
N ALA A 599 -14.69 8.42 0.30
CA ALA A 599 -13.69 8.42 -0.75
C ALA A 599 -12.63 9.48 -0.50
N PHE A 600 -11.36 9.15 -0.74
CA PHE A 600 -10.34 10.14 -1.04
C PHE A 600 -10.41 10.48 -2.54
N LEU A 601 -10.39 11.77 -2.87
CA LEU A 601 -10.19 12.24 -4.24
C LEU A 601 -8.72 12.61 -4.40
N VAL A 602 -8.03 11.93 -5.31
CA VAL A 602 -6.61 12.10 -5.61
C VAL A 602 -6.45 12.39 -7.11
N ASP A 603 -5.41 13.09 -7.53
CA ASP A 603 -5.14 13.30 -8.96
C ASP A 603 -4.88 11.95 -9.67
N TYR A 604 -5.38 11.74 -10.89
CA TYR A 604 -5.07 10.50 -11.64
C TYR A 604 -3.58 10.33 -11.94
N ALA A 605 -2.83 11.44 -11.97
CA ALA A 605 -1.40 11.49 -12.17
C ALA A 605 -0.63 11.75 -10.85
N HIS A 606 -1.16 11.33 -9.70
CA HIS A 606 -0.53 11.64 -8.40
C HIS A 606 0.91 11.13 -8.25
N GLY A 607 1.28 10.04 -8.92
CA GLY A 607 2.68 9.58 -8.97
C GLY A 607 3.28 9.25 -7.60
N TRP A 608 2.43 8.93 -6.62
CA TRP A 608 2.87 8.57 -5.27
C TRP A 608 2.72 7.07 -5.06
N GLU A 609 3.75 6.46 -4.50
CA GLU A 609 3.76 5.07 -4.09
C GLU A 609 4.42 5.02 -2.69
N PRO A 610 3.77 4.42 -1.68
CA PRO A 610 4.32 4.31 -0.33
C PRO A 610 5.55 3.40 -0.25
N ALA A 611 5.86 2.64 -1.32
CA ALA A 611 7.08 1.88 -1.40
C ALA A 611 8.30 2.84 -1.50
N PRO A 612 9.19 2.80 -0.52
CA PRO A 612 10.22 3.80 -0.29
C PRO A 612 11.50 3.45 -1.02
N PHE A 613 11.37 3.01 -2.27
CA PHE A 613 12.49 3.01 -3.20
C PHE A 613 12.19 3.70 -4.52
N TRP A 614 11.10 4.47 -4.52
CA TRP A 614 10.63 5.27 -5.64
C TRP A 614 10.75 6.72 -5.20
N PRO A 615 11.97 7.31 -5.25
CA PRO A 615 12.20 8.66 -4.75
C PRO A 615 11.48 9.73 -5.58
N ASN A 616 10.94 9.33 -6.75
CA ASN A 616 10.35 10.20 -7.75
C ASN A 616 9.05 9.62 -8.29
N SER A 617 8.18 10.49 -8.80
CA SER A 617 6.95 10.07 -9.46
C SER A 617 7.22 9.10 -10.62
N PHE A 618 6.45 8.02 -10.70
CA PHE A 618 6.53 7.03 -11.76
C PHE A 618 7.88 6.31 -11.87
N LYS A 619 8.57 6.07 -10.74
CA LYS A 619 9.84 5.30 -10.67
C LYS A 619 10.88 5.72 -11.72
N ASN A 620 10.94 7.01 -12.06
CA ASN A 620 11.81 7.51 -13.13
C ASN A 620 11.57 6.90 -14.53
N TRP A 621 10.37 6.38 -14.81
CA TRP A 621 9.97 5.88 -16.13
C TRP A 621 10.23 6.90 -17.25
N HIS A 622 10.23 8.19 -16.90
CA HIS A 622 10.48 9.33 -17.78
C HIS A 622 11.95 9.81 -17.86
N GLY A 623 12.84 9.36 -16.98
CA GLY A 623 14.27 9.71 -17.02
C GLY A 623 14.65 11.15 -16.62
N HIS A 624 13.77 11.88 -15.91
CA HIS A 624 14.01 13.25 -15.40
C HIS A 624 14.03 13.29 -13.87
N GLN A 625 15.03 12.67 -13.26
CA GLN A 625 15.05 12.37 -11.82
C GLN A 625 15.01 13.62 -10.92
N ASP A 626 15.36 14.79 -11.45
CA ASP A 626 15.47 16.06 -10.73
C ASP A 626 14.16 16.84 -10.62
N ARG A 627 13.14 16.55 -11.45
CA ARG A 627 11.94 17.41 -11.59
C ARG A 627 10.73 16.96 -10.79
N PHE A 628 10.65 15.67 -10.51
CA PHE A 628 9.49 15.03 -9.85
C PHE A 628 9.94 14.28 -8.59
N LEU A 629 10.84 14.90 -7.83
CA LEU A 629 11.34 14.42 -6.55
C LEU A 629 10.23 14.44 -5.49
N TYR A 630 10.33 13.54 -4.51
CA TYR A 630 9.48 13.54 -3.32
C TYR A 630 9.46 14.92 -2.63
N GLY A 631 8.27 15.46 -2.45
CA GLY A 631 8.05 16.77 -1.82
C GLY A 631 6.81 16.80 -0.94
N ASP A 632 6.24 18.00 -0.78
CA ASP A 632 5.06 18.23 0.07
C ASP A 632 3.82 17.47 -0.42
N HIS A 633 3.73 17.19 -1.73
CA HIS A 633 2.65 16.40 -2.32
C HIS A 633 2.66 14.94 -1.82
N GLU A 634 3.79 14.26 -2.02
CA GLU A 634 3.99 12.87 -1.61
C GLU A 634 3.92 12.74 -0.09
N LYS A 635 4.51 13.71 0.64
CA LYS A 635 4.46 13.73 2.10
C LYS A 635 3.03 13.85 2.64
N MET A 636 2.23 14.73 2.05
CA MET A 636 0.82 14.84 2.42
C MET A 636 0.05 13.55 2.15
N LEU A 637 0.22 12.93 0.97
CA LEU A 637 -0.45 11.67 0.66
C LEU A 637 -0.07 10.58 1.68
N GLU A 638 1.22 10.43 1.97
CA GLU A 638 1.70 9.54 3.02
C GLU A 638 1.00 9.80 4.36
N GLN A 639 1.02 11.05 4.83
CA GLN A 639 0.46 11.41 6.13
C GLN A 639 -1.06 11.20 6.21
N TYR A 640 -1.82 11.49 5.14
CA TYR A 640 -3.26 11.27 5.11
C TYR A 640 -3.61 9.79 5.08
N PHE A 641 -2.95 9.00 4.24
CA PHE A 641 -3.23 7.57 4.15
C PHE A 641 -2.74 6.79 5.37
N TRP A 642 -1.62 7.17 5.97
CA TRP A 642 -1.18 6.57 7.24
C TRP A 642 -2.12 6.92 8.40
N THR A 643 -2.80 8.07 8.34
CA THR A 643 -3.87 8.42 9.28
C THR A 643 -5.12 7.57 9.03
N ALA A 644 -5.55 7.42 7.77
CA ALA A 644 -6.74 6.65 7.40
C ALA A 644 -6.59 5.14 7.65
N PHE A 645 -5.37 4.63 7.50
CA PHE A 645 -5.02 3.22 7.70
C PHE A 645 -4.07 3.05 8.89
N HIS A 646 -4.22 3.86 9.94
CA HIS A 646 -3.44 3.72 11.17
C HIS A 646 -3.63 2.31 11.76
N PRO A 647 -2.56 1.57 12.14
CA PRO A 647 -1.22 2.07 12.48
C PRO A 647 -0.11 1.80 11.45
N ILE A 648 -0.33 2.00 10.14
CA ILE A 648 0.77 1.86 9.13
C ILE A 648 2.02 2.64 9.53
N GLY A 649 1.87 3.88 10.03
CA GLY A 649 3.00 4.72 10.43
C GLY A 649 3.86 4.09 11.53
N PRO A 650 3.31 3.84 12.75
CA PRO A 650 4.06 3.15 13.80
C PRO A 650 4.59 1.77 13.39
N GLU A 651 3.86 1.01 12.57
CA GLU A 651 4.36 -0.30 12.11
C GLU A 651 5.56 -0.17 11.18
N SER A 652 5.61 0.90 10.37
CA SER A 652 6.76 1.16 9.49
C SER A 652 8.06 1.38 10.26
N GLU A 653 8.02 1.58 11.58
CA GLU A 653 9.18 1.73 12.45
C GLU A 653 9.79 0.40 12.92
N ARG A 654 9.06 -0.72 12.74
CA ARG A 654 9.58 -2.05 13.09
C ARG A 654 10.52 -2.61 12.04
N PRO A 655 11.47 -3.48 12.44
CA PRO A 655 12.21 -4.32 11.49
C PRO A 655 11.24 -5.11 10.60
N ILE A 656 11.53 -5.17 9.30
CA ILE A 656 10.72 -5.90 8.33
C ILE A 656 11.44 -7.23 8.13
N THR A 657 11.16 -8.22 8.98
CA THR A 657 11.83 -9.52 8.89
C THR A 657 10.90 -10.56 8.28
N GLY A 658 11.48 -11.65 7.78
CA GLY A 658 10.71 -12.84 7.40
C GLY A 658 9.94 -13.48 8.55
N THR A 659 10.10 -13.01 9.80
CA THR A 659 9.34 -13.46 10.98
C THR A 659 8.24 -12.48 11.40
N ASN A 660 8.26 -11.24 10.89
CA ASN A 660 7.32 -10.18 11.21
C ASN A 660 6.32 -9.99 10.05
N GLU A 661 5.34 -10.90 9.94
CA GLU A 661 4.31 -10.83 8.90
C GLU A 661 3.12 -10.02 9.38
N VAL A 662 2.98 -8.79 8.89
CA VAL A 662 2.07 -7.84 9.52
C VAL A 662 0.79 -7.62 8.71
N TYR A 663 -0.31 -8.12 9.27
CA TYR A 663 -1.64 -7.58 9.01
C TYR A 663 -1.97 -6.56 10.09
N LEU A 664 -2.50 -5.41 9.69
CA LEU A 664 -2.77 -4.31 10.62
C LEU A 664 -4.27 -4.22 10.96
N PRO A 665 -4.66 -4.27 12.24
CA PRO A 665 -6.00 -3.92 12.66
C PRO A 665 -6.18 -2.41 12.60
N GLY A 666 -6.79 -1.93 11.51
CA GLY A 666 -6.99 -0.52 11.22
C GLY A 666 -8.02 0.13 12.14
N VAL A 667 -7.74 1.34 12.62
CA VAL A 667 -8.64 2.12 13.50
C VAL A 667 -10.05 2.27 12.92
N TYR A 668 -10.14 2.42 11.61
CA TYR A 668 -11.39 2.68 10.90
C TYR A 668 -11.96 1.46 10.15
N GLY A 669 -11.21 0.35 10.07
CA GLY A 669 -11.47 -0.75 9.14
C GLY A 669 -11.35 -0.34 7.65
N ASP A 670 -11.70 -1.25 6.74
CA ASP A 670 -11.74 -0.98 5.29
C ASP A 670 -13.04 -0.24 4.90
N ILE A 671 -13.11 1.06 5.19
CA ILE A 671 -14.26 1.93 4.87
C ILE A 671 -13.97 2.97 3.78
N PHE A 672 -12.73 3.03 3.30
CA PHE A 672 -12.25 4.05 2.38
C PHE A 672 -12.13 3.52 0.95
N ASP A 673 -12.49 4.33 -0.03
CA ASP A 673 -12.06 4.18 -1.42
C ASP A 673 -11.12 5.32 -1.81
N VAL A 674 -10.36 5.15 -2.89
CA VAL A 674 -9.68 6.27 -3.56
C VAL A 674 -10.19 6.38 -4.99
N ILE A 675 -10.78 7.53 -5.30
CA ILE A 675 -11.24 7.89 -6.64
C ILE A 675 -10.32 8.97 -7.22
N PHE A 676 -10.27 9.03 -8.54
CA PHE A 676 -9.28 9.82 -9.26
C PHE A 676 -9.90 10.99 -10.00
N ALA A 677 -9.26 12.15 -9.88
CA ALA A 677 -9.56 13.35 -10.63
C ALA A 677 -8.97 13.24 -12.04
N TYR A 678 -9.71 12.60 -12.95
CA TYR A 678 -9.37 12.57 -14.37
C TYR A 678 -9.75 13.90 -15.04
N PRO A 679 -8.95 14.44 -15.98
CA PRO A 679 -9.27 15.68 -16.69
C PRO A 679 -10.65 15.65 -17.38
N ASN A 680 -11.07 14.46 -17.84
CA ASN A 680 -12.43 14.25 -18.31
C ASN A 680 -13.39 14.02 -17.11
N ALA A 681 -14.08 15.08 -16.69
CA ALA A 681 -15.04 15.06 -15.58
C ALA A 681 -16.19 14.04 -15.75
N ASN A 682 -16.49 13.56 -16.96
CA ASN A 682 -17.50 12.50 -17.18
C ASN A 682 -17.06 11.16 -16.58
N LYS A 683 -15.76 10.96 -16.31
CA LYS A 683 -15.22 9.79 -15.61
C LYS A 683 -15.49 9.84 -14.09
N TRP A 684 -15.89 10.99 -13.55
CA TRP A 684 -16.21 11.18 -12.12
C TRP A 684 -17.63 10.73 -11.80
N ARG A 685 -18.04 9.59 -12.35
CA ARG A 685 -19.42 9.08 -12.25
C ARG A 685 -19.77 8.51 -10.87
N THR A 686 -18.77 8.20 -10.06
CA THR A 686 -18.95 7.57 -8.74
C THR A 686 -18.94 8.58 -7.59
N ILE A 687 -18.45 9.81 -7.78
CA ILE A 687 -18.28 10.77 -6.67
C ILE A 687 -19.60 11.05 -5.93
N ASP A 688 -20.73 11.13 -6.66
CA ASP A 688 -22.07 11.36 -6.05
C ASP A 688 -22.60 10.17 -5.24
N THR A 689 -21.95 9.00 -5.33
CA THR A 689 -22.32 7.82 -4.56
C THR A 689 -21.73 7.83 -3.14
N TYR A 690 -20.73 8.66 -2.89
CA TYR A 690 -20.09 8.78 -1.58
C TYR A 690 -20.73 9.94 -0.78
N PRO A 691 -21.18 9.74 0.47
CA PRO A 691 -21.61 10.84 1.33
C PRO A 691 -20.46 11.80 1.72
N VAL A 692 -19.22 11.30 1.73
CA VAL A 692 -18.01 12.06 2.10
C VAL A 692 -16.93 11.85 1.06
N VAL A 693 -16.34 12.95 0.60
CA VAL A 693 -15.15 12.99 -0.26
C VAL A 693 -14.09 13.85 0.41
N ILE A 694 -12.87 13.34 0.50
CA ILE A 694 -11.72 14.02 1.09
C ILE A 694 -10.74 14.31 -0.04
N ALA A 695 -10.54 15.57 -0.41
CA ALA A 695 -9.46 15.92 -1.33
C ALA A 695 -8.12 15.64 -0.65
N ALA A 696 -7.24 14.90 -1.32
CA ALA A 696 -5.88 14.64 -0.88
C ALA A 696 -4.95 14.67 -2.10
N GLY A 697 -3.74 15.17 -1.93
CA GLY A 697 -2.88 15.47 -3.08
C GLY A 697 -3.00 16.92 -3.53
N ASP A 698 -2.10 17.29 -4.44
CA ASP A 698 -2.09 18.60 -5.09
C ASP A 698 -2.87 18.40 -6.40
N ILE A 699 -4.11 18.86 -6.43
CA ILE A 699 -5.02 18.72 -7.58
C ILE A 699 -5.20 20.09 -8.22
N GLU A 700 -4.67 20.26 -9.43
CA GLU A 700 -4.90 21.45 -10.24
C GLU A 700 -6.23 21.29 -10.99
N LEU A 701 -7.30 21.85 -10.43
CA LEU A 701 -8.64 21.73 -10.99
C LEU A 701 -8.75 22.54 -12.28
N THR A 702 -9.10 21.86 -13.37
CA THR A 702 -9.68 22.50 -14.54
C THR A 702 -11.05 23.10 -14.20
N ASP A 703 -11.53 24.01 -15.04
CA ASP A 703 -12.87 24.60 -14.91
C ASP A 703 -13.99 23.54 -14.80
N ALA A 704 -13.90 22.48 -15.61
CA ALA A 704 -14.87 21.38 -15.60
C ALA A 704 -14.81 20.55 -14.31
N GLU A 705 -13.63 20.24 -13.79
CA GLU A 705 -13.46 19.51 -12.53
C GLU A 705 -13.96 20.33 -11.34
N GLY A 706 -13.68 21.63 -11.32
CA GLY A 706 -14.20 22.55 -10.30
C GLY A 706 -15.72 22.63 -10.27
N LYS A 707 -16.37 22.76 -11.44
CA LYS A 707 -17.83 22.71 -11.57
C LYS A 707 -18.39 21.37 -11.09
N ARG A 708 -17.73 20.26 -11.44
CA ARG A 708 -18.17 18.93 -11.04
C ARG A 708 -18.15 18.71 -9.53
N LEU A 709 -17.14 19.23 -8.84
CA LEU A 709 -17.06 19.22 -7.38
C LEU A 709 -18.11 20.12 -6.72
N ALA A 710 -18.32 21.31 -7.27
CA ALA A 710 -19.37 22.21 -6.80
C ALA A 710 -20.76 21.56 -6.91
N GLU A 711 -21.04 20.85 -8.01
CA GLU A 711 -22.27 20.07 -8.19
C GLU A 711 -22.43 18.95 -7.15
N TYR A 712 -21.36 18.22 -6.85
CA TYR A 712 -21.35 17.19 -5.81
C TYR A 712 -21.77 17.78 -4.45
N ILE A 713 -21.18 18.92 -4.05
CA ILE A 713 -21.53 19.62 -2.82
C ILE A 713 -22.99 20.07 -2.87
N ASN A 714 -23.41 20.75 -3.95
CA ASN A 714 -24.76 21.28 -4.08
C ASN A 714 -25.85 20.20 -3.98
N ARG A 715 -25.53 18.95 -4.34
CA ARG A 715 -26.42 17.78 -4.28
C ARG A 715 -26.35 16.97 -2.97
N GLY A 716 -25.66 17.48 -1.95
CA GLY A 716 -25.63 16.88 -0.62
C GLY A 716 -24.32 16.22 -0.22
N GLY A 717 -23.30 16.28 -1.08
CA GLY A 717 -21.96 15.79 -0.77
C GLY A 717 -21.30 16.57 0.36
N THR A 718 -20.49 15.88 1.15
CA THR A 718 -19.54 16.52 2.08
C THR A 718 -18.15 16.49 1.45
N LEU A 719 -17.54 17.65 1.22
CA LEU A 719 -16.16 17.77 0.74
C LEU A 719 -15.26 18.23 1.89
N VAL A 720 -14.20 17.49 2.17
CA VAL A 720 -13.10 17.95 3.04
C VAL A 720 -11.97 18.45 2.16
N VAL A 721 -11.48 19.63 2.47
CA VAL A 721 -10.36 20.25 1.75
C VAL A 721 -9.53 21.07 2.72
N ALA A 722 -8.22 20.83 2.72
CA ALA A 722 -7.27 21.69 3.41
C ALA A 722 -6.73 22.76 2.46
N ASP A 723 -6.21 23.86 3.03
CA ASP A 723 -5.53 24.89 2.25
C ASP A 723 -4.44 24.26 1.37
N ALA A 724 -4.26 24.79 0.16
CA ALA A 724 -3.34 24.28 -0.87
C ALA A 724 -3.58 22.84 -1.43
N HIS A 725 -4.61 22.08 -1.02
CA HIS A 725 -4.96 20.81 -1.70
C HIS A 725 -5.40 21.02 -3.15
N LEU A 726 -6.19 22.07 -3.39
CA LEU A 726 -6.82 22.35 -4.67
C LEU A 726 -6.30 23.68 -5.21
N THR A 727 -5.90 23.68 -6.48
CA THR A 727 -5.43 24.87 -7.21
C THR A 727 -6.10 24.94 -8.59
N GLY A 728 -5.63 25.82 -9.47
CA GLY A 728 -6.12 25.93 -10.84
C GLY A 728 -7.40 26.75 -11.01
N PRO A 729 -7.82 26.98 -12.27
CA PRO A 729 -8.96 27.85 -12.60
C PRO A 729 -10.30 27.34 -12.05
N GLY A 730 -10.45 26.02 -11.83
CA GLY A 730 -11.68 25.43 -11.32
C GLY A 730 -11.97 25.74 -9.84
N LEU A 731 -10.97 26.15 -9.06
CA LEU A 731 -11.09 26.40 -7.63
C LEU A 731 -12.18 27.44 -7.29
N VAL A 732 -12.39 28.43 -8.18
CA VAL A 732 -13.37 29.50 -8.00
C VAL A 732 -14.80 28.97 -7.81
N HIS A 733 -15.15 27.83 -8.43
CA HIS A 733 -16.48 27.22 -8.32
C HIS A 733 -16.77 26.69 -6.92
N LEU A 734 -15.74 26.42 -6.12
CA LEU A 734 -15.88 25.96 -4.75
C LEU A 734 -16.12 27.09 -3.77
N ALA A 735 -15.96 28.36 -4.16
CA ALA A 735 -16.16 29.55 -3.31
C ALA A 735 -15.71 29.31 -1.86
N LEU A 736 -14.46 28.88 -1.69
CA LEU A 736 -13.84 28.62 -0.40
C LEU A 736 -13.79 29.91 0.44
N PRO A 737 -13.75 29.83 1.78
CA PRO A 737 -13.77 31.01 2.62
C PRO A 737 -12.57 31.92 2.36
N GLN A 738 -12.82 33.22 2.32
CA GLN A 738 -11.74 34.21 2.36
C GLN A 738 -11.10 34.16 3.75
N THR A 739 -9.80 33.88 3.79
CA THR A 739 -9.06 33.77 5.04
C THR A 739 -8.23 35.03 5.32
N GLY A 740 -7.81 35.18 6.57
CA GLY A 740 -6.85 36.20 6.99
C GLY A 740 -5.43 35.94 6.48
N ALA A 741 -4.48 36.72 7.02
CA ALA A 741 -3.06 36.50 6.81
C ALA A 741 -2.61 35.16 7.41
N GLU A 742 -1.50 34.63 6.88
CA GLU A 742 -0.86 33.45 7.47
C GLU A 742 -0.33 33.78 8.87
N ALA A 743 -0.58 32.89 9.81
CA ALA A 743 -0.11 32.93 11.19
C ALA A 743 0.35 31.54 11.63
N THR A 744 1.01 31.46 12.79
CA THR A 744 1.43 30.20 13.41
C THR A 744 0.75 30.01 14.76
N ALA A 745 0.57 28.75 15.15
CA ALA A 745 0.09 28.36 16.47
C ALA A 745 0.64 26.99 16.88
N THR A 746 0.57 26.69 18.17
CA THR A 746 0.79 25.36 18.75
C THR A 746 -0.45 24.99 19.57
N GLY A 747 -0.83 23.71 19.51
CA GLY A 747 -2.06 23.22 20.14
C GLY A 747 -3.36 23.85 19.59
N TYR A 748 -4.50 23.34 20.04
CA TYR A 748 -5.82 23.77 19.56
C TYR A 748 -6.94 23.41 20.54
N LYS A 749 -8.13 23.96 20.31
CA LYS A 749 -9.40 23.56 20.92
C LYS A 749 -10.28 22.93 19.85
N TRP A 750 -10.93 21.82 20.17
CA TRP A 750 -11.77 21.06 19.25
C TRP A 750 -13.25 21.19 19.63
N LEU A 751 -14.07 21.65 18.71
CA LEU A 751 -15.49 21.92 18.95
C LEU A 751 -15.67 22.77 20.23
N ASP A 752 -16.58 22.34 21.11
CA ASP A 752 -16.84 22.96 22.41
C ASP A 752 -16.09 22.25 23.55
N ASP A 753 -15.09 21.42 23.25
CA ASP A 753 -14.23 20.81 24.27
C ASP A 753 -13.42 21.90 24.99
N ALA A 754 -13.57 21.94 26.31
CA ALA A 754 -12.85 22.90 27.15
C ALA A 754 -11.35 22.57 27.25
N ALA A 755 -10.95 21.31 27.00
CA ALA A 755 -9.58 20.87 27.09
C ALA A 755 -8.73 21.39 25.92
N GLU A 756 -7.59 21.99 26.26
CA GLU A 756 -6.55 22.33 25.30
C GLU A 756 -5.89 21.06 24.80
N GLN A 757 -5.78 20.94 23.48
CA GLN A 757 -5.25 19.77 22.80
C GLN A 757 -3.82 20.05 22.36
N ALA A 758 -2.94 19.07 22.55
CA ALA A 758 -1.57 19.14 22.07
C ALA A 758 -1.53 19.11 20.53
N GLY A 759 -0.57 19.82 19.97
CA GLY A 759 -0.27 19.82 18.54
C GLY A 759 1.10 20.45 18.32
N GLN A 760 1.78 20.03 17.25
CA GLN A 760 3.04 20.60 16.79
C GLN A 760 2.87 22.07 16.38
N LEU A 761 3.96 22.78 16.11
CA LEU A 761 3.88 24.07 15.43
C LEU A 761 3.25 23.91 14.03
N PHE A 762 2.19 24.66 13.76
CA PHE A 762 1.53 24.66 12.46
C PHE A 762 1.26 26.08 11.95
N ARG A 763 1.19 26.21 10.61
CA ARG A 763 0.75 27.42 9.93
C ARG A 763 -0.74 27.32 9.65
N TYR A 764 -1.45 28.44 9.73
CA TYR A 764 -2.85 28.52 9.38
C TYR A 764 -3.21 29.93 8.89
N ARG A 765 -4.38 30.06 8.26
CA ARG A 765 -5.00 31.35 7.94
C ARG A 765 -6.34 31.45 8.66
N GLU A 766 -6.53 32.49 9.47
CA GLU A 766 -7.79 32.64 10.22
C GLU A 766 -9.00 32.62 9.29
N ILE A 767 -10.03 31.87 9.67
CA ILE A 767 -11.34 31.85 9.02
C ILE A 767 -12.22 32.85 9.78
N PRO A 768 -12.44 34.07 9.25
CA PRO A 768 -13.26 35.08 9.93
C PRO A 768 -14.71 34.61 10.04
N LEU A 769 -15.24 34.58 11.26
CA LEU A 769 -16.62 34.17 11.55
C LEU A 769 -17.62 35.34 11.52
N ASP A 770 -17.12 36.57 11.55
CA ASP A 770 -17.89 37.82 11.51
C ASP A 770 -18.29 38.25 10.09
N LYS A 771 -17.66 37.67 9.08
CA LYS A 771 -17.97 37.93 7.67
C LYS A 771 -18.92 36.87 7.12
N PRO A 772 -20.11 37.25 6.61
CA PRO A 772 -21.00 36.29 5.99
C PRO A 772 -20.36 35.68 4.74
N LEU A 773 -20.28 34.34 4.67
CA LEU A 773 -19.87 33.63 3.47
C LEU A 773 -21.06 33.52 2.50
N GLY A 774 -21.49 34.66 1.96
CA GLY A 774 -22.73 34.75 1.20
C GLY A 774 -23.94 34.34 2.05
N LYS A 775 -24.62 33.26 1.66
CA LYS A 775 -25.77 32.68 2.39
C LYS A 775 -25.43 31.42 3.19
N ASP A 776 -24.17 30.97 3.14
CA ASP A 776 -23.77 29.70 3.74
C ASP A 776 -23.64 29.82 5.26
N ALA A 777 -24.10 28.80 5.99
CA ALA A 777 -23.94 28.76 7.44
C ALA A 777 -22.55 28.23 7.79
N VAL A 778 -21.79 28.98 8.59
CA VAL A 778 -20.43 28.62 9.00
C VAL A 778 -20.42 28.21 10.47
N ARG A 779 -19.86 27.04 10.77
CA ARG A 779 -19.66 26.52 12.12
C ARG A 779 -18.17 26.27 12.37
N PRO A 780 -17.54 26.91 13.38
CA PRO A 780 -16.16 26.60 13.75
C PRO A 780 -16.06 25.17 14.30
N LEU A 781 -15.02 24.44 13.86
CA LEU A 781 -14.69 23.08 14.32
C LEU A 781 -13.40 23.04 15.14
N ALA A 782 -12.41 23.86 14.79
CA ALA A 782 -11.18 23.98 15.55
C ALA A 782 -10.75 25.44 15.66
N LYS A 783 -10.26 25.80 16.84
CA LYS A 783 -9.71 27.12 17.15
C LYS A 783 -8.32 26.97 17.72
N THR A 784 -7.44 27.92 17.42
CA THR A 784 -6.18 28.06 18.14
C THR A 784 -6.44 28.37 19.62
N LEU A 785 -5.42 28.24 20.47
CA LEU A 785 -5.58 28.52 21.91
C LEU A 785 -5.98 29.97 22.21
N ASP A 786 -5.57 30.92 21.34
CA ASP A 786 -6.00 32.33 21.38
C ASP A 786 -7.38 32.58 20.72
N GLY A 787 -8.09 31.53 20.30
CA GLY A 787 -9.50 31.57 19.91
C GLY A 787 -9.78 31.81 18.43
N LYS A 788 -8.76 31.89 17.57
CA LYS A 788 -8.93 32.10 16.13
C LYS A 788 -9.36 30.81 15.43
N CYS A 789 -10.40 30.88 14.61
CA CYS A 789 -10.91 29.73 13.88
C CYS A 789 -9.98 29.35 12.72
N PHE A 790 -9.63 28.07 12.60
CA PHE A 790 -8.79 27.56 11.51
C PHE A 790 -9.34 26.27 10.87
N CYS A 791 -10.42 25.72 11.40
CA CYS A 791 -11.16 24.64 10.76
C CYS A 791 -12.65 24.92 10.92
N ALA A 792 -13.42 24.85 9.84
CA ALA A 792 -14.86 25.15 9.87
C ALA A 792 -15.67 24.23 8.94
N ALA A 793 -16.91 23.95 9.35
CA ALA A 793 -17.94 23.36 8.50
C ALA A 793 -18.78 24.49 7.89
N ILE A 794 -18.96 24.44 6.57
CA ILE A 794 -19.68 25.44 5.77
C ILE A 794 -20.82 24.71 5.07
N ASP A 795 -22.05 24.92 5.52
CA ASP A 795 -23.24 24.31 4.91
C ASP A 795 -23.63 25.10 3.66
N ARG A 796 -23.62 24.41 2.52
CA ARG A 796 -23.94 24.98 1.21
C ARG A 796 -25.00 24.16 0.52
N ASN A 797 -26.15 24.77 0.27
CA ASN A 797 -27.33 24.10 -0.27
C ASN A 797 -27.63 22.81 0.53
N ALA A 798 -27.66 21.65 -0.13
CA ALA A 798 -27.87 20.37 0.54
C ALA A 798 -26.60 19.78 1.17
N GLY A 799 -25.40 20.26 0.79
CA GLY A 799 -24.12 19.68 1.17
C GLY A 799 -23.31 20.53 2.15
N ARG A 800 -22.03 20.18 2.27
CA ARG A 800 -21.10 20.79 3.22
C ARG A 800 -19.68 20.80 2.68
N ILE A 801 -18.97 21.89 2.96
CA ILE A 801 -17.51 21.96 2.85
C ILE A 801 -16.94 21.96 4.27
N ILE A 802 -15.98 21.09 4.54
CA ILE A 802 -15.12 21.18 5.72
C ILE A 802 -13.80 21.76 5.24
N TYR A 803 -13.53 22.99 5.64
CA TYR A 803 -12.32 23.71 5.27
C TYR A 803 -11.34 23.72 6.43
N LEU A 804 -10.15 23.15 6.23
CA LEU A 804 -9.01 23.21 7.15
C LEU A 804 -8.00 24.20 6.60
N SER A 805 -7.84 25.36 7.23
CA SER A 805 -6.93 26.41 6.74
C SER A 805 -5.44 26.14 7.03
N VAL A 806 -5.10 24.95 7.53
CA VAL A 806 -3.72 24.50 7.71
C VAL A 806 -3.24 24.00 6.35
N PRO A 807 -2.18 24.58 5.74
CA PRO A 807 -1.67 24.15 4.44
C PRO A 807 -1.41 22.64 4.39
N ARG A 808 -2.10 21.95 3.48
CA ARG A 808 -2.09 20.49 3.31
C ARG A 808 -2.45 19.68 4.56
N GLY A 809 -3.00 20.32 5.60
CA GLY A 809 -3.20 19.70 6.91
C GLY A 809 -1.92 19.23 7.59
N LEU A 810 -0.76 19.81 7.24
CA LEU A 810 0.54 19.44 7.79
C LEU A 810 1.07 20.52 8.76
N GLY A 811 1.78 20.07 9.80
CA GLY A 811 2.60 20.94 10.64
C GLY A 811 3.84 21.46 9.90
N VAL A 812 4.59 22.35 10.56
CA VAL A 812 5.88 22.85 10.06
C VAL A 812 6.89 21.71 9.90
N ASP A 813 6.81 20.71 10.79
CA ASP A 813 7.56 19.46 10.77
C ASP A 813 7.16 18.48 9.64
N LYS A 814 6.15 18.83 8.84
CA LYS A 814 5.57 18.01 7.77
C LYS A 814 4.85 16.74 8.24
N THR A 815 4.55 16.61 9.54
CA THR A 815 3.66 15.56 10.05
C THR A 815 2.20 16.01 9.98
N VAL A 816 1.26 15.07 9.97
CA VAL A 816 -0.17 15.39 9.94
C VAL A 816 -0.58 16.19 11.18
N HIS A 817 -1.39 17.23 11.00
CA HIS A 817 -1.98 17.96 12.12
C HIS A 817 -3.06 17.10 12.80
N PRO A 818 -3.16 17.04 14.15
CA PRO A 818 -4.13 16.21 14.87
C PRO A 818 -5.61 16.46 14.56
N VAL A 819 -5.94 17.60 13.93
CA VAL A 819 -7.30 17.84 13.41
C VAL A 819 -7.67 16.87 12.28
N VAL A 820 -6.72 16.39 11.47
CA VAL A 820 -7.02 15.43 10.40
C VAL A 820 -7.58 14.11 10.96
N PRO A 821 -6.95 13.42 11.93
CA PRO A 821 -7.55 12.24 12.55
C PRO A 821 -8.89 12.53 13.25
N ARG A 822 -9.10 13.72 13.85
CA ARG A 822 -10.41 14.09 14.38
C ARG A 822 -11.48 14.19 13.30
N LEU A 823 -11.15 14.83 12.18
CA LEU A 823 -12.06 14.92 11.04
C LEU A 823 -12.42 13.52 10.53
N LEU A 824 -11.46 12.62 10.35
CA LEU A 824 -11.74 11.23 9.94
C LEU A 824 -12.64 10.51 10.94
N ALA A 825 -12.38 10.65 12.24
CA ALA A 825 -13.22 10.08 13.30
C ALA A 825 -14.68 10.54 13.17
N HIS A 826 -14.91 11.85 13.14
CA HIS A 826 -16.26 12.43 13.02
C HIS A 826 -16.94 12.17 11.67
N LEU A 827 -16.17 12.12 10.57
CA LEU A 827 -16.70 11.82 9.24
C LEU A 827 -17.09 10.36 9.07
N SER A 828 -16.44 9.44 9.78
CA SER A 828 -16.82 8.01 9.79
C SER A 828 -18.12 7.74 10.56
N ARG A 829 -18.49 8.60 11.51
CA ARG A 829 -19.64 8.35 12.39
C ARG A 829 -20.94 8.26 11.62
N GLY A 830 -21.67 7.17 11.87
CA GLY A 830 -22.97 6.91 11.26
C GLY A 830 -22.93 6.67 9.75
N GLN A 831 -21.75 6.51 9.13
CA GLN A 831 -21.63 6.23 7.69
C GLN A 831 -21.75 4.75 7.36
N MET A 832 -21.52 3.88 8.33
CA MET A 832 -21.55 2.42 8.16
C MET A 832 -22.85 1.82 8.72
N PRO A 833 -23.37 0.73 8.13
CA PRO A 833 -24.54 0.02 8.64
C PRO A 833 -24.25 -0.74 9.94
N VAL A 834 -22.96 -0.99 10.22
CA VAL A 834 -22.45 -1.58 11.46
C VAL A 834 -21.20 -0.82 11.88
N GLU A 835 -20.92 -0.81 13.18
CA GLU A 835 -19.66 -0.31 13.74
C GLU A 835 -18.98 -1.41 14.53
N VAL A 836 -17.68 -1.59 14.34
CA VAL A 836 -16.90 -2.62 15.03
C VAL A 836 -16.01 -1.95 16.06
N SER A 837 -16.04 -2.46 17.30
CA SER A 837 -15.10 -2.11 18.36
C SER A 837 -14.33 -3.34 18.81
N GLY A 838 -13.01 -3.20 18.91
CA GLY A 838 -12.07 -4.28 19.18
C GLY A 838 -10.85 -4.16 18.26
N GLU A 839 -9.69 -4.59 18.74
CA GLU A 839 -8.42 -4.46 18.02
C GLU A 839 -8.26 -5.57 16.96
N VAL A 840 -9.11 -5.55 15.95
CA VAL A 840 -9.13 -6.46 14.79
C VAL A 840 -9.29 -5.66 13.51
N GLU A 841 -8.77 -6.18 12.39
CA GLU A 841 -9.12 -5.62 11.08
C GLU A 841 -10.53 -6.06 10.70
N TRP A 842 -11.28 -5.17 10.02
CA TRP A 842 -12.64 -5.47 9.64
C TRP A 842 -13.08 -4.81 8.34
N LEU A 843 -13.94 -5.50 7.60
CA LEU A 843 -14.60 -5.00 6.39
C LEU A 843 -16.05 -5.46 6.30
N VAL A 844 -16.87 -4.68 5.60
CA VAL A 844 -18.33 -4.85 5.57
C VAL A 844 -18.82 -4.98 4.14
N ASN A 845 -19.58 -6.05 3.88
CA ASN A 845 -20.19 -6.32 2.58
C ASN A 845 -21.71 -6.34 2.67
N ARG A 846 -22.39 -5.69 1.72
CA ARG A 846 -23.84 -5.81 1.53
C ARG A 846 -24.15 -7.12 0.82
N SER A 847 -24.76 -8.09 1.51
CA SER A 847 -25.24 -9.34 0.88
C SER A 847 -26.65 -9.15 0.30
N GLN A 848 -27.17 -10.18 -0.36
CA GLN A 848 -28.54 -10.18 -0.87
C GLN A 848 -29.58 -10.07 0.24
N THR A 849 -29.28 -10.61 1.42
CA THR A 849 -30.24 -10.75 2.53
C THR A 849 -29.88 -9.96 3.78
N GLY A 850 -28.70 -9.36 3.84
CA GLY A 850 -28.19 -8.75 5.07
C GLY A 850 -26.82 -8.09 4.89
N TRP A 851 -25.96 -8.25 5.89
CA TRP A 851 -24.60 -7.72 5.92
C TRP A 851 -23.62 -8.81 6.33
N LEU A 852 -22.42 -8.79 5.75
CA LEU A 852 -21.31 -9.64 6.15
C LEU A 852 -20.24 -8.78 6.77
N VAL A 853 -19.79 -9.14 7.96
CA VAL A 853 -18.70 -8.48 8.67
C VAL A 853 -17.55 -9.46 8.76
N THR A 854 -16.47 -9.18 8.05
CA THR A 854 -15.24 -9.99 8.12
C THR A 854 -14.38 -9.42 9.23
N LEU A 855 -13.89 -10.27 10.14
CA LEU A 855 -13.02 -9.89 11.25
C LEU A 855 -11.73 -10.71 11.17
N MET A 856 -10.59 -10.04 11.32
CA MET A 856 -9.27 -10.67 11.21
C MET A 856 -8.41 -10.29 12.41
N ASN A 857 -7.99 -11.29 13.19
CA ASN A 857 -7.08 -11.10 14.33
C ASN A 857 -5.69 -11.64 13.99
N PRO A 858 -4.71 -10.79 13.65
CA PRO A 858 -3.38 -11.23 13.25
C PRO A 858 -2.49 -11.64 14.43
N GLN A 859 -2.90 -11.36 15.66
CA GLN A 859 -2.07 -11.57 16.85
C GLN A 859 -1.97 -13.05 17.25
N GLY A 860 -0.90 -13.40 17.97
CA GLY A 860 -0.71 -14.70 18.62
C GLY A 860 -0.18 -15.81 17.71
N GLN A 861 0.30 -15.49 16.51
CA GLN A 861 0.99 -16.43 15.63
C GLN A 861 2.38 -15.86 15.32
N ASP A 862 3.38 -16.32 16.07
CA ASP A 862 4.77 -15.94 15.79
C ASP A 862 5.27 -16.79 14.64
N LYS A 863 5.83 -16.19 13.59
CA LYS A 863 6.51 -16.97 12.56
C LYS A 863 7.96 -17.21 12.99
N PRO A 864 8.37 -18.46 13.27
CA PRO A 864 9.75 -18.74 13.57
C PRO A 864 10.58 -18.72 12.28
N GLN A 865 11.90 -18.56 12.40
CA GLN A 865 12.81 -18.73 11.26
C GLN A 865 12.78 -20.17 10.73
N GLN A 866 12.56 -21.16 11.61
CA GLN A 866 12.37 -22.57 11.27
C GLN A 866 11.35 -23.22 12.23
N GLY A 867 10.52 -24.13 11.72
CA GLY A 867 9.54 -24.87 12.52
C GLY A 867 8.16 -24.23 12.59
N ILE A 868 7.33 -24.73 13.52
CA ILE A 868 5.97 -24.26 13.76
C ILE A 868 5.84 -23.94 15.24
N THR A 869 5.41 -22.72 15.57
CA THR A 869 5.09 -22.31 16.94
C THR A 869 3.62 -22.62 17.25
N PRO A 870 3.28 -22.95 18.51
CA PRO A 870 1.90 -22.97 18.95
C PRO A 870 1.28 -21.57 18.89
N THR A 871 -0.01 -21.52 18.60
CA THR A 871 -0.80 -20.29 18.67
C THR A 871 -0.95 -19.83 20.12
N ASP A 872 -0.63 -18.57 20.41
CA ASP A 872 -0.92 -17.94 21.69
C ASP A 872 -2.38 -17.45 21.73
N TYR A 873 -3.29 -18.34 22.14
CA TYR A 873 -4.71 -18.01 22.26
C TYR A 873 -5.04 -16.94 23.32
N ARG A 874 -4.09 -16.53 24.18
CA ARG A 874 -4.27 -15.37 25.08
C ARG A 874 -4.33 -14.05 24.31
N LYS A 875 -3.90 -14.05 23.04
CA LYS A 875 -3.99 -12.91 22.12
C LYS A 875 -5.32 -12.84 21.35
N SER A 876 -6.29 -13.69 21.70
CA SER A 876 -7.66 -13.58 21.20
C SER A 876 -8.28 -12.24 21.59
N LYS A 877 -9.19 -11.72 20.75
CA LYS A 877 -9.76 -10.38 20.92
C LYS A 877 -11.27 -10.47 21.09
N GLN A 878 -11.78 -9.80 22.11
CA GLN A 878 -13.22 -9.55 22.24
C GLN A 878 -13.62 -8.42 21.30
N VAL A 879 -14.65 -8.67 20.49
CA VAL A 879 -15.16 -7.75 19.48
C VAL A 879 -16.64 -7.53 19.72
N THR A 880 -17.09 -6.29 19.56
CA THR A 880 -18.52 -5.95 19.51
C THR A 880 -18.85 -5.31 18.18
N ILE A 881 -19.85 -5.86 17.49
CA ILE A 881 -20.44 -5.32 16.28
C ILE A 881 -21.75 -4.64 16.66
N ARG A 882 -21.82 -3.32 16.54
CA ARG A 882 -23.04 -2.53 16.75
C ARG A 882 -23.76 -2.33 15.43
N CYS A 883 -24.98 -2.83 15.33
CA CYS A 883 -25.83 -2.70 14.15
C CYS A 883 -26.58 -1.38 14.18
N ARG A 884 -26.48 -0.59 13.10
CA ARG A 884 -27.31 0.61 12.84
C ARG A 884 -28.51 0.31 11.95
N VAL A 885 -28.63 -0.93 11.51
CA VAL A 885 -29.74 -1.50 10.77
C VAL A 885 -30.43 -2.57 11.64
N PRO A 886 -31.70 -2.90 11.38
CA PRO A 886 -32.35 -4.02 12.04
C PRO A 886 -31.52 -5.30 11.87
N ALA A 887 -31.30 -6.00 12.97
CA ALA A 887 -30.57 -7.26 13.01
C ALA A 887 -31.30 -8.22 13.96
N LYS A 888 -31.55 -9.43 13.49
CA LYS A 888 -32.29 -10.49 14.21
C LYS A 888 -31.40 -11.70 14.49
N GLU A 889 -30.53 -12.04 13.55
CA GLU A 889 -29.61 -13.17 13.69
C GLU A 889 -28.20 -12.79 13.29
N ALA A 890 -27.23 -13.37 14.00
CA ALA A 890 -25.82 -13.32 13.67
C ALA A 890 -25.23 -14.74 13.69
N ARG A 891 -24.56 -15.14 12.62
CA ARG A 891 -23.89 -16.46 12.51
C ARG A 891 -22.57 -16.36 11.77
N ASP A 892 -21.62 -17.23 12.09
CA ASP A 892 -20.37 -17.33 11.32
C ASP A 892 -20.57 -18.19 10.08
N ARG A 893 -20.04 -17.76 8.93
CA ARG A 893 -20.00 -18.56 7.71
C ARG A 893 -18.82 -19.53 7.67
N LEU A 894 -17.76 -19.25 8.43
CA LEU A 894 -16.57 -20.10 8.52
C LEU A 894 -16.71 -21.20 9.57
N LEU A 895 -17.56 -20.97 10.58
CA LEU A 895 -17.97 -21.91 11.64
C LEU A 895 -19.51 -21.89 11.80
N PRO A 896 -20.28 -22.58 10.95
CA PRO A 896 -21.74 -22.45 10.88
C PRO A 896 -22.53 -22.76 12.16
N GLU A 897 -21.92 -23.49 13.10
CA GLU A 897 -22.50 -23.79 14.41
C GLU A 897 -22.40 -22.59 15.37
N ASP A 898 -21.47 -21.67 15.13
CA ASP A 898 -21.32 -20.46 15.94
C ASP A 898 -22.42 -19.46 15.57
N ARG A 899 -23.27 -19.19 16.56
CA ARG A 899 -24.36 -18.22 16.49
C ARG A 899 -24.30 -17.32 17.70
N TRP A 900 -24.62 -16.05 17.49
CA TRP A 900 -24.63 -15.05 18.55
C TRP A 900 -25.98 -14.36 18.62
N PRO A 901 -26.50 -14.11 19.83
CA PRO A 901 -27.69 -13.31 19.99
C PRO A 901 -27.41 -11.85 19.60
N VAL A 902 -28.39 -11.20 18.98
CA VAL A 902 -28.38 -9.76 18.81
C VAL A 902 -29.06 -9.14 20.03
N VAL A 903 -28.28 -8.47 20.89
CA VAL A 903 -28.78 -7.85 22.13
C VAL A 903 -28.63 -6.34 22.02
N ASP A 904 -29.75 -5.62 22.06
CA ASP A 904 -29.80 -4.16 21.89
C ASP A 904 -29.08 -3.67 20.61
N GLY A 905 -29.21 -4.46 19.53
CA GLY A 905 -28.54 -4.20 18.26
C GLY A 905 -27.05 -4.53 18.24
N ASN A 906 -26.50 -5.17 19.28
CA ASN A 906 -25.09 -5.54 19.35
C ASN A 906 -24.89 -7.05 19.22
N VAL A 907 -23.77 -7.44 18.62
CA VAL A 907 -23.25 -8.81 18.57
C VAL A 907 -21.87 -8.80 19.20
N THR A 908 -21.68 -9.52 20.30
CA THR A 908 -20.38 -9.63 20.98
C THR A 908 -19.84 -11.05 20.80
N LEU A 909 -18.59 -11.15 20.34
CA LEU A 909 -17.93 -12.43 20.10
C LEU A 909 -16.42 -12.35 20.32
N GLU A 910 -15.79 -13.52 20.48
CA GLU A 910 -14.34 -13.66 20.44
C GLU A 910 -13.86 -13.92 19.01
N VAL A 911 -12.81 -13.22 18.60
CA VAL A 911 -12.02 -13.52 17.41
C VAL A 911 -10.70 -14.15 17.86
N PRO A 912 -10.53 -15.47 17.71
CA PRO A 912 -9.32 -16.14 18.20
C PRO A 912 -8.05 -15.61 17.54
N ALA A 913 -6.93 -15.74 18.26
CA ALA A 913 -5.59 -15.45 17.74
C ALA A 913 -5.36 -16.10 16.36
N GLY A 914 -4.76 -15.34 15.44
CA GLY A 914 -4.47 -15.75 14.07
C GLY A 914 -5.69 -16.14 13.22
N SER A 915 -6.93 -15.80 13.59
CA SER A 915 -8.14 -16.32 12.94
C SER A 915 -8.90 -15.28 12.11
N VAL A 916 -9.75 -15.80 11.21
CA VAL A 916 -10.71 -15.03 10.41
C VAL A 916 -12.12 -15.50 10.80
N ARG A 917 -13.05 -14.56 10.92
CA ARG A 917 -14.50 -14.78 11.12
C ARG A 917 -15.25 -14.04 10.02
N ILE A 918 -16.34 -14.62 9.49
CA ILE A 918 -17.25 -13.92 8.57
C ILE A 918 -18.65 -13.98 9.17
N VAL A 919 -19.02 -12.92 9.89
CA VAL A 919 -20.29 -12.82 10.62
C VAL A 919 -21.37 -12.32 9.65
N GLU A 920 -22.33 -13.17 9.34
CA GLU A 920 -23.54 -12.79 8.62
C GLU A 920 -24.59 -12.26 9.58
N ILE A 921 -25.04 -11.03 9.34
CA ILE A 921 -26.07 -10.31 10.10
C ILE A 921 -27.29 -10.13 9.19
N LYS A 922 -28.45 -10.58 9.64
CA LYS A 922 -29.72 -10.49 8.88
C LYS A 922 -30.82 -9.80 9.65
#